data_AF-A0A2E9J3C3-F1
#
_entry.id   AF-A0A2E9J3C3-F1
#
_cell.length_a   1.000
_cell.length_b   1.000
_cell.length_c   1.000
_cell.angle_alpha   90.00
_cell.angle_beta   90.00
_cell.angle_gamma   90.00
#
_symmetry.space_group_name_H-M   'P 1'
#
loop_
_entity.id
_entity.type
_entity.pdbx_description
1 polymer ?
#
loop_
_entity_poly.entity_id
_entity_poly.type
_entity_poly.pdbx_seq_one_letter_code
_entity_poly.pdbx_strand_id
1 'polypeptide(L)'
;MSTLFGTDDNDSIDGASLPEGTSKIDPKSGDDALTNLDSIYVISGPGNDNISGANIAYALWYATEIPFIDLEKGVANDGFGFEDILDGVTTVALPNDKSNPFDSTVIGSAADEIVWIYTGNNTINLGDGDDTVIIYDENYQNYEFSYQEEELRVKNLVTGELSTLSGIETVVIRQADYDRRVIFDKSVFTAPISGFIKAEVYRFSDNSTDSDGREYEGQFYPGGLLEFDIQGPMLIDLNGDGSQDAVLPISKGYASGENTRTPFIALVSQNDTLNFDAQINTMMPITSGAVEAEPIQIGASGHPFMVTVNIDTREVSQRNGYKTDPAEFPSELILVQSTASNFEVTSLFPNLPESIPGFPLAVNAHSLAVGDIDGDGNDDIIVSQGGSEGGFQLIQEDDNSFSLSMNEFLQGISTGYWRNDDGTEGDNGISSQILIDVNADGFDDLVVGWGHTGSTSAYVFINQSGEFSLDEKKQIPPSIYGVDNQQALKILSADFDHDGDPDLAIQYVRQVPFYGGSYWQILENDGSGNFIDKTDQISGQGELNAYGQRQTHAHFGQLIDVNKDGHIDLATYRTSNSNPLFYLNDGLGNFEILEVPTAKVGSPPGGNKPALYSDFDDDDRLEFISMNQYENTDGTESEMVFYLYEFNAPIGTGPEFVTSISLGAPGFNESYYLNANLGAKADVSGGKYDTGFDHYLAEGKSAGLSAFAPQTKISGGVGIDTLTLPNSVSDYLVDNASETWTISAIDSQISYSVVGIERIAFADANYAYDLAGHAGQTVKLLGVLLGTDAANNKDYIGEGIKILDSGISYEELMGLAVNFVFGADPNPAILIGSIYNKLVGSEAPQSIIDEYSAALNSGALSPEGLAMAASEHELNAANIDLIGLSSSGVEFTLG
;
A
#
# COMPACT_ATOMS: atom_id res chain seq x y z
N MET A 1 45.20 6.25 -1.96
CA MET A 1 45.04 6.81 -3.32
C MET A 1 46.00 7.98 -3.47
N SER A 2 46.86 7.95 -4.49
CA SER A 2 47.87 8.98 -4.73
C SER A 2 47.53 9.81 -5.97
N THR A 3 47.75 11.13 -5.88
CA THR A 3 47.60 12.06 -6.99
C THR A 3 48.95 12.28 -7.65
N LEU A 4 49.03 12.09 -8.97
CA LEU A 4 50.13 12.57 -9.79
C LEU A 4 49.90 14.04 -10.11
N PHE A 5 50.89 14.89 -9.82
CA PHE A 5 50.85 16.30 -10.18
C PHE A 5 51.75 16.53 -11.39
N GLY A 6 51.20 17.15 -12.44
CA GLY A 6 51.95 17.72 -13.55
C GLY A 6 52.62 19.03 -13.15
N THR A 7 52.96 19.83 -14.14
CA THR A 7 53.69 21.09 -14.06
C THR A 7 52.90 22.19 -14.75
N ASP A 8 53.25 23.46 -14.50
CA ASP A 8 52.61 24.57 -15.21
C ASP A 8 53.07 24.70 -16.69
N ASP A 9 53.90 23.77 -17.19
CA ASP A 9 54.35 23.66 -18.58
C ASP A 9 53.63 22.46 -19.25
N ASN A 10 53.56 22.44 -20.59
CA ASN A 10 52.95 21.31 -21.32
C ASN A 10 53.64 19.96 -21.01
N ASP A 11 52.88 19.07 -20.40
CA ASP A 11 53.25 17.73 -20.00
C ASP A 11 52.75 16.67 -21.01
N SER A 12 53.44 15.53 -21.04
CA SER A 12 52.99 14.34 -21.75
C SER A 12 52.98 13.18 -20.77
N ILE A 13 51.79 12.73 -20.40
CA ILE A 13 51.56 11.72 -19.37
C ILE A 13 50.98 10.48 -20.06
N ASP A 14 51.69 9.36 -19.96
CA ASP A 14 51.24 8.06 -20.47
C ASP A 14 50.75 7.19 -19.31
N GLY A 15 49.45 6.84 -19.33
CA GLY A 15 48.77 5.99 -18.37
C GLY A 15 49.47 4.65 -18.14
N ALA A 16 50.10 4.08 -19.17
CA ALA A 16 50.86 2.84 -19.08
C ALA A 16 52.16 2.96 -18.25
N SER A 17 52.58 4.19 -17.95
CA SER A 17 53.80 4.51 -17.19
C SER A 17 53.52 5.09 -15.81
N LEU A 18 52.25 5.18 -15.40
CA LEU A 18 51.88 5.76 -14.11
C LEU A 18 52.48 4.96 -12.94
N PRO A 19 52.89 5.65 -11.86
CA PRO A 19 53.25 4.98 -10.61
C PRO A 19 52.11 4.10 -10.09
N GLU A 20 52.45 2.94 -9.54
CA GLU A 20 51.48 2.02 -8.93
C GLU A 20 50.66 2.73 -7.83
N GLY A 21 49.34 2.57 -7.86
CA GLY A 21 48.42 3.21 -6.92
C GLY A 21 48.11 4.69 -7.21
N THR A 22 48.51 5.20 -8.38
CA THR A 22 47.98 6.46 -8.92
C THR A 22 46.51 6.27 -9.22
N SER A 23 45.69 7.18 -8.71
CA SER A 23 44.23 7.16 -8.92
C SER A 23 43.70 8.50 -9.40
N LYS A 24 44.52 9.55 -9.32
CA LYS A 24 44.19 10.90 -9.77
C LYS A 24 45.38 11.52 -10.48
N ILE A 25 45.13 12.34 -11.49
CA ILE A 25 46.09 13.22 -12.16
C ILE A 25 45.57 14.65 -12.02
N ASP A 26 46.45 15.55 -11.62
CA ASP A 26 46.25 17.00 -11.60
C ASP A 26 47.29 17.59 -12.57
N PRO A 27 46.92 17.81 -13.85
CA PRO A 27 47.83 18.17 -14.94
C PRO A 27 48.45 19.56 -14.74
N LYS A 28 47.71 20.47 -14.09
CA LYS A 28 48.04 21.88 -13.78
C LYS A 28 47.60 22.85 -14.88
N SER A 29 48.50 23.68 -15.41
CA SER A 29 48.15 24.88 -16.18
C SER A 29 48.60 24.82 -17.66
N GLY A 30 49.23 23.72 -18.09
CA GLY A 30 49.80 23.54 -19.43
C GLY A 30 48.77 23.01 -20.43
N ASP A 31 49.05 23.07 -21.75
CA ASP A 31 48.26 22.28 -22.72
C ASP A 31 48.83 20.85 -22.73
N ASP A 32 48.24 19.97 -21.93
CA ASP A 32 48.80 18.66 -21.57
C ASP A 32 48.25 17.53 -22.44
N ALA A 33 49.07 16.51 -22.68
CA ALA A 33 48.68 15.32 -23.43
C ALA A 33 48.68 14.09 -22.52
N LEU A 34 47.49 13.65 -22.10
CA LEU A 34 47.26 12.49 -21.25
C LEU A 34 46.71 11.35 -22.12
N THR A 35 47.44 10.23 -22.20
CA THR A 35 47.10 9.13 -23.12
C THR A 35 47.13 7.77 -22.42
N ASN A 36 46.41 6.78 -22.96
CA ASN A 36 46.32 5.42 -22.41
C ASN A 36 45.89 5.36 -20.93
N LEU A 37 45.06 6.32 -20.48
CA LEU A 37 44.52 6.29 -19.13
C LEU A 37 43.55 5.11 -18.98
N ASP A 38 43.46 4.53 -17.78
CA ASP A 38 42.46 3.53 -17.44
C ASP A 38 42.04 3.70 -15.98
N SER A 39 40.76 3.99 -15.74
CA SER A 39 40.20 4.07 -14.38
C SER A 39 40.88 5.14 -13.50
N ILE A 40 41.18 6.30 -14.08
CA ILE A 40 41.87 7.43 -13.44
C ILE A 40 40.96 8.66 -13.37
N TYR A 41 41.01 9.39 -12.26
CA TYR A 41 40.46 10.74 -12.19
C TYR A 41 41.43 11.75 -12.79
N VAL A 42 40.99 12.58 -13.73
CA VAL A 42 41.73 13.75 -14.20
C VAL A 42 41.04 15.00 -13.64
N ILE A 43 41.77 15.78 -12.84
CA ILE A 43 41.28 17.04 -12.28
C ILE A 43 41.49 18.11 -13.35
N SER A 44 40.42 18.76 -13.81
CA SER A 44 40.53 19.86 -14.78
C SER A 44 41.35 21.02 -14.22
N GLY A 45 42.13 21.67 -15.08
CA GLY A 45 42.89 22.87 -14.75
C GLY A 45 43.05 23.73 -16.01
N PRO A 46 43.63 24.94 -15.89
CA PRO A 46 43.86 25.80 -17.06
C PRO A 46 44.68 25.11 -18.15
N GLY A 47 44.36 25.36 -19.42
CA GLY A 47 45.08 24.77 -20.56
C GLY A 47 44.14 23.99 -21.46
N ASN A 48 44.51 23.76 -22.72
CA ASN A 48 43.72 22.93 -23.63
C ASN A 48 44.30 21.51 -23.63
N ASP A 49 43.76 20.65 -22.77
CA ASP A 49 44.27 19.32 -22.57
C ASP A 49 43.71 18.33 -23.61
N ASN A 50 44.50 17.31 -23.94
CA ASN A 50 44.07 16.18 -24.76
C ASN A 50 44.14 14.91 -23.92
N ILE A 51 42.98 14.41 -23.51
CA ILE A 51 42.81 13.34 -22.54
C ILE A 51 42.18 12.14 -23.24
N SER A 52 42.90 11.02 -23.30
CA SER A 52 42.41 9.79 -23.94
C SER A 52 42.74 8.52 -23.16
N GLY A 53 41.83 7.55 -23.20
CA GLY A 53 41.93 6.30 -22.46
C GLY A 53 40.61 5.53 -22.38
N ALA A 54 40.39 4.86 -21.25
CA ALA A 54 39.16 4.15 -20.92
C ALA A 54 38.76 4.44 -19.47
N ASN A 55 37.45 4.45 -19.18
CA ASN A 55 36.91 4.62 -17.82
C ASN A 55 37.48 5.85 -17.09
N ILE A 56 37.68 6.97 -17.81
CA ILE A 56 38.25 8.18 -17.24
C ILE A 56 37.16 8.93 -16.47
N ALA A 57 37.51 9.41 -15.28
CA ALA A 57 36.67 10.33 -14.51
C ALA A 57 37.22 11.76 -14.63
N TYR A 58 36.48 12.65 -15.30
CA TYR A 58 36.86 14.04 -15.49
C TYR A 58 36.24 14.91 -14.37
N ALA A 59 37.09 15.55 -13.56
CA ALA A 59 36.69 16.22 -12.32
C ALA A 59 36.89 17.74 -12.37
N LEU A 60 35.77 18.46 -12.34
CA LEU A 60 35.65 19.92 -12.42
C LEU A 60 35.61 20.60 -11.04
N TRP A 61 36.10 19.94 -10.00
CA TRP A 61 35.94 20.37 -8.60
C TRP A 61 36.39 21.81 -8.32
N TYR A 62 37.36 22.32 -9.07
CA TYR A 62 37.97 23.63 -8.85
C TYR A 62 37.66 24.65 -9.94
N ALA A 63 36.68 24.38 -10.80
CA ALA A 63 36.23 25.30 -11.84
C ALA A 63 35.95 26.70 -11.26
N THR A 64 36.30 27.73 -12.02
CA THR A 64 36.12 29.15 -11.68
C THR A 64 35.16 29.88 -12.61
N GLU A 65 34.75 29.22 -13.69
CA GLU A 65 33.75 29.65 -14.67
C GLU A 65 32.74 28.52 -14.90
N ILE A 66 31.65 28.81 -15.61
CA ILE A 66 30.59 27.85 -15.91
C ILE A 66 31.12 26.77 -16.87
N PRO A 67 31.17 25.49 -16.46
CA PRO A 67 31.64 24.41 -17.33
C PRO A 67 30.53 23.90 -18.26
N PHE A 68 30.94 23.39 -19.42
CA PHE A 68 30.08 22.74 -20.40
C PHE A 68 30.79 21.51 -20.94
N ILE A 69 30.16 20.32 -20.85
CA ILE A 69 30.74 19.05 -21.26
C ILE A 69 29.87 18.42 -22.34
N ASP A 70 30.47 17.96 -23.42
CA ASP A 70 29.81 17.26 -24.52
C ASP A 70 30.63 16.00 -24.86
N LEU A 71 30.26 14.89 -24.21
CA LEU A 71 30.92 13.60 -24.34
C LEU A 71 30.65 12.98 -25.72
N GLU A 72 29.49 13.23 -26.34
CA GLU A 72 29.19 12.83 -27.71
C GLU A 72 30.22 13.42 -28.70
N LYS A 73 30.59 14.69 -28.53
CA LYS A 73 31.62 15.36 -29.34
C LYS A 73 33.03 15.17 -28.82
N GLY A 74 33.20 14.63 -27.61
CA GLY A 74 34.50 14.47 -26.96
C GLY A 74 35.16 15.80 -26.62
N VAL A 75 34.41 16.79 -26.13
CA VAL A 75 34.93 18.11 -25.76
C VAL A 75 34.38 18.61 -24.42
N ALA A 76 35.18 19.39 -23.69
CA ALA A 76 34.72 20.09 -22.48
C ALA A 76 35.29 21.50 -22.39
N ASN A 77 34.44 22.48 -22.08
CA ASN A 77 34.90 23.74 -21.49
C ASN A 77 35.17 23.48 -20.00
N ASP A 78 36.44 23.48 -19.64
CA ASP A 78 37.03 23.01 -18.38
C ASP A 78 36.66 23.83 -17.12
N GLY A 79 35.92 24.93 -17.28
CA GLY A 79 35.61 25.86 -16.19
C GLY A 79 36.79 26.76 -15.77
N PHE A 80 37.88 26.80 -16.55
CA PHE A 80 38.99 27.75 -16.42
C PHE A 80 39.17 28.63 -17.67
N GLY A 81 38.28 28.47 -18.66
CA GLY A 81 38.24 29.27 -19.88
C GLY A 81 38.94 28.61 -21.08
N PHE A 82 39.20 27.30 -21.02
CA PHE A 82 39.87 26.51 -22.06
C PHE A 82 38.99 25.34 -22.53
N GLU A 83 39.34 24.76 -23.68
CA GLU A 83 38.61 23.65 -24.29
C GLU A 83 39.50 22.39 -24.30
N ASP A 84 39.08 21.37 -23.56
CA ASP A 84 39.72 20.06 -23.50
C ASP A 84 39.11 19.12 -24.54
N ILE A 85 39.95 18.22 -25.08
CA ILE A 85 39.54 17.10 -25.93
C ILE A 85 39.50 15.85 -25.07
N LEU A 86 38.36 15.16 -25.07
CA LEU A 86 38.05 14.02 -24.24
C LEU A 86 37.78 12.76 -25.08
N ASP A 87 38.42 11.65 -24.75
CA ASP A 87 38.15 10.32 -25.33
C ASP A 87 38.20 9.24 -24.24
N GLY A 88 37.11 8.49 -24.08
CA GLY A 88 36.98 7.45 -23.06
C GLY A 88 36.65 7.94 -21.64
N VAL A 89 36.10 9.16 -21.53
CA VAL A 89 35.50 9.67 -20.28
C VAL A 89 34.11 9.06 -20.10
N THR A 90 33.91 8.38 -18.97
CA THR A 90 32.61 7.78 -18.59
C THR A 90 32.12 8.30 -17.23
N THR A 91 32.87 9.22 -16.61
CA THR A 91 32.43 9.86 -15.38
C THR A 91 32.77 11.34 -15.41
N VAL A 92 31.82 12.18 -15.03
CA VAL A 92 32.00 13.63 -14.89
C VAL A 92 31.67 14.02 -13.46
N ALA A 93 32.61 14.66 -12.76
CA ALA A 93 32.35 15.21 -11.43
C ALA A 93 32.27 16.74 -11.49
N LEU A 94 31.08 17.27 -11.22
CA LEU A 94 30.80 18.71 -11.36
C LEU A 94 31.46 19.57 -10.27
N PRO A 95 31.47 20.90 -10.42
CA PRO A 95 31.99 21.82 -9.41
C PRO A 95 31.33 21.60 -8.05
N ASN A 96 32.11 21.76 -6.98
CA ASN A 96 31.67 21.47 -5.61
C ASN A 96 31.71 22.68 -4.66
N ASP A 97 31.91 23.89 -5.19
CA ASP A 97 31.86 25.13 -4.40
C ASP A 97 30.41 25.47 -4.01
N LYS A 98 29.95 24.93 -2.89
CA LYS A 98 28.63 25.25 -2.31
C LYS A 98 28.43 26.73 -1.97
N SER A 99 29.51 27.52 -1.88
CA SER A 99 29.41 28.96 -1.56
C SER A 99 29.14 29.82 -2.79
N ASN A 100 29.59 29.38 -3.97
CA ASN A 100 29.34 30.02 -5.25
C ASN A 100 29.09 28.91 -6.30
N PRO A 101 27.88 28.33 -6.32
CA PRO A 101 27.58 27.23 -7.22
C PRO A 101 27.69 27.64 -8.69
N PHE A 102 28.15 26.72 -9.52
CA PHE A 102 28.17 26.85 -10.98
C PHE A 102 27.15 25.92 -11.62
N ASP A 103 26.21 26.49 -12.35
CA ASP A 103 25.20 25.77 -13.12
C ASP A 103 25.87 25.10 -14.32
N SER A 104 26.04 23.78 -14.28
CA SER A 104 26.80 23.05 -15.30
C SER A 104 25.88 22.41 -16.34
N THR A 105 26.39 22.23 -17.56
CA THR A 105 25.71 21.46 -18.61
C THR A 105 26.52 20.24 -19.02
N VAL A 106 25.90 19.06 -19.06
CA VAL A 106 26.52 17.81 -19.54
C VAL A 106 25.64 17.20 -20.63
N ILE A 107 26.26 16.90 -21.77
CA ILE A 107 25.69 16.07 -22.83
C ILE A 107 26.49 14.77 -22.85
N GLY A 108 25.83 13.64 -22.59
CA GLY A 108 26.42 12.30 -22.62
C GLY A 108 26.53 11.74 -24.02
N SER A 109 26.81 10.44 -24.12
CA SER A 109 27.01 9.76 -25.39
C SER A 109 26.09 8.54 -25.54
N ALA A 110 26.63 7.43 -26.05
CA ALA A 110 25.94 6.14 -26.13
C ALA A 110 26.55 5.11 -25.16
N ALA A 111 27.35 5.58 -24.21
CA ALA A 111 28.08 4.76 -23.26
C ALA A 111 27.50 4.95 -21.85
N ASP A 112 27.75 3.99 -20.96
CA ASP A 112 27.24 4.07 -19.59
C ASP A 112 28.03 5.13 -18.81
N GLU A 113 27.39 6.25 -18.48
CA GLU A 113 28.02 7.42 -17.91
C GLU A 113 27.52 7.73 -16.49
N ILE A 114 28.43 8.29 -15.69
CA ILE A 114 28.15 8.67 -14.31
C ILE A 114 28.41 10.18 -14.13
N VAL A 115 27.41 10.93 -13.68
CA VAL A 115 27.58 12.36 -13.35
C VAL A 115 27.42 12.61 -11.86
N TRP A 116 28.43 13.20 -11.22
CA TRP A 116 28.36 13.63 -9.82
C TRP A 116 27.93 15.09 -9.72
N ILE A 117 26.82 15.32 -9.02
CA ILE A 117 26.30 16.65 -8.67
C ILE A 117 26.61 16.94 -7.20
N TYR A 118 27.14 18.13 -6.93
CA TYR A 118 27.42 18.60 -5.57
C TYR A 118 26.62 19.85 -5.18
N THR A 119 26.24 20.68 -6.16
CA THR A 119 25.54 21.97 -6.01
C THR A 119 25.14 22.47 -7.42
N GLY A 120 24.41 23.59 -7.51
CA GLY A 120 24.05 24.27 -8.75
C GLY A 120 22.75 23.77 -9.41
N ASN A 121 22.26 24.56 -10.37
CA ASN A 121 21.11 24.25 -11.22
C ASN A 121 21.64 23.63 -12.51
N ASN A 122 21.79 22.30 -12.53
CA ASN A 122 22.48 21.63 -13.63
C ASN A 122 21.49 21.19 -14.73
N THR A 123 21.95 21.14 -15.97
CA THR A 123 21.23 20.57 -17.11
C THR A 123 22.02 19.39 -17.64
N ILE A 124 21.50 18.18 -17.49
CA ILE A 124 22.22 16.94 -17.82
C ILE A 124 21.35 16.12 -18.77
N ASN A 125 21.89 15.76 -19.93
CA ASN A 125 21.26 14.87 -20.88
C ASN A 125 22.24 13.77 -21.27
N LEU A 126 22.11 12.56 -20.74
CA LEU A 126 23.12 11.51 -20.94
C LEU A 126 22.91 10.65 -22.20
N GLY A 127 21.73 10.72 -22.79
CA GLY A 127 21.47 10.12 -24.11
C GLY A 127 21.07 8.65 -24.01
N ASP A 128 21.80 7.80 -24.73
CA ASP A 128 21.59 6.35 -24.71
C ASP A 128 22.64 5.71 -23.78
N GLY A 129 22.26 4.72 -22.97
CA GLY A 129 23.19 4.08 -22.03
C GLY A 129 22.46 3.48 -20.84
N ASP A 130 23.20 2.92 -19.88
CA ASP A 130 22.71 2.73 -18.51
C ASP A 130 23.32 3.82 -17.62
N ASP A 131 22.69 4.99 -17.64
CA ASP A 131 23.28 6.23 -17.12
C ASP A 131 22.87 6.53 -15.68
N THR A 132 23.84 7.02 -14.90
CA THR A 132 23.66 7.29 -13.46
C THR A 132 23.99 8.73 -13.09
N VAL A 133 23.08 9.40 -12.39
CA VAL A 133 23.36 10.68 -11.72
C VAL A 133 23.52 10.45 -10.22
N ILE A 134 24.67 10.84 -9.66
CA ILE A 134 24.95 10.75 -8.23
C ILE A 134 24.91 12.14 -7.62
N ILE A 135 23.96 12.36 -6.72
CA ILE A 135 23.82 13.59 -5.95
C ILE A 135 24.49 13.38 -4.60
N TYR A 136 25.49 14.20 -4.31
CA TYR A 136 26.21 14.16 -3.04
C TYR A 136 25.54 15.11 -2.03
N ASP A 137 24.72 14.55 -1.14
CA ASP A 137 24.02 15.33 -0.11
C ASP A 137 23.86 14.54 1.19
N GLU A 138 23.78 15.25 2.30
CA GLU A 138 23.71 14.72 3.66
C GLU A 138 22.34 14.07 3.97
N ASN A 139 21.25 14.44 3.27
CA ASN A 139 19.94 13.83 3.50
C ASN A 139 19.08 13.68 2.22
N TYR A 140 18.56 12.48 1.96
CA TYR A 140 17.69 12.19 0.82
C TYR A 140 16.30 12.83 0.93
N GLN A 141 15.84 13.10 2.15
CA GLN A 141 14.56 13.78 2.40
C GLN A 141 14.59 15.27 1.98
N ASN A 142 15.76 15.80 1.63
CA ASN A 142 15.88 17.17 1.14
C ASN A 142 15.49 17.31 -0.34
N TYR A 143 15.05 16.25 -1.01
CA TYR A 143 14.81 16.26 -2.45
C TYR A 143 13.35 16.04 -2.81
N GLU A 144 12.88 16.84 -3.75
CA GLU A 144 11.60 16.67 -4.43
C GLU A 144 11.88 16.34 -5.90
N PHE A 145 11.17 15.34 -6.42
CA PHE A 145 11.30 14.85 -7.78
C PHE A 145 10.03 15.15 -8.58
N SER A 146 10.17 15.56 -9.84
CA SER A 146 9.05 15.66 -10.77
C SER A 146 9.47 15.26 -12.16
N TYR A 147 8.69 14.41 -12.82
CA TYR A 147 9.00 13.87 -14.15
C TYR A 147 7.94 14.32 -15.15
N GLN A 148 8.34 15.08 -16.18
CA GLN A 148 7.45 15.58 -17.22
C GLN A 148 8.22 15.74 -18.52
N GLU A 149 7.57 15.50 -19.66
CA GLU A 149 8.17 15.69 -21.00
C GLU A 149 9.52 14.96 -21.18
N GLU A 150 9.64 13.75 -20.62
CA GLU A 150 10.85 12.92 -20.61
C GLU A 150 12.03 13.47 -19.78
N GLU A 151 11.81 14.53 -18.99
CA GLU A 151 12.80 15.15 -18.11
C GLU A 151 12.46 14.94 -16.63
N LEU A 152 13.45 14.51 -15.86
CA LEU A 152 13.42 14.49 -14.39
C LEU A 152 13.96 15.80 -13.83
N ARG A 153 13.12 16.51 -13.09
CA ARG A 153 13.51 17.67 -12.28
C ARG A 153 13.78 17.23 -10.85
N VAL A 154 14.97 17.55 -10.38
CA VAL A 154 15.43 17.25 -9.02
C VAL A 154 15.66 18.56 -8.28
N LYS A 155 14.81 18.82 -7.29
CA LYS A 155 14.82 20.06 -6.51
C LYS A 155 15.33 19.81 -5.10
N ASN A 156 16.37 20.52 -4.71
CA ASN A 156 16.82 20.54 -3.33
C ASN A 156 15.95 21.52 -2.53
N LEU A 157 15.20 21.02 -1.56
CA LEU A 157 14.25 21.78 -0.73
C LEU A 157 14.95 22.72 0.26
N VAL A 158 16.23 22.47 0.58
CA VAL A 158 17.02 23.30 1.50
C VAL A 158 17.69 24.46 0.78
N THR A 159 18.34 24.19 -0.36
CA THR A 159 19.06 25.22 -1.13
C THR A 159 18.18 25.94 -2.15
N GLY A 160 17.09 25.30 -2.60
CA GLY A 160 16.24 25.77 -3.69
C GLY A 160 16.82 25.51 -5.08
N GLU A 161 17.96 24.82 -5.18
CA GLU A 161 18.59 24.45 -6.45
C GLU A 161 17.73 23.43 -7.21
N LEU A 162 17.68 23.57 -8.54
CA LEU A 162 16.86 22.75 -9.41
C LEU A 162 17.70 22.24 -10.58
N SER A 163 17.97 20.93 -10.60
CA SER A 163 18.63 20.28 -11.74
C SER A 163 17.60 19.61 -12.64
N THR A 164 17.85 19.62 -13.96
CA THR A 164 17.03 18.97 -14.99
C THR A 164 17.86 17.88 -15.63
N LEU A 165 17.35 16.65 -15.61
CA LEU A 165 18.04 15.43 -16.03
C LEU A 165 17.21 14.71 -17.10
N SER A 166 17.83 14.26 -18.19
CA SER A 166 17.20 13.46 -19.24
C SER A 166 18.14 12.37 -19.75
N GLY A 167 17.57 11.32 -20.35
CA GLY A 167 18.35 10.15 -20.79
C GLY A 167 19.11 9.52 -19.62
N ILE A 168 18.41 9.26 -18.51
CA ILE A 168 18.99 8.66 -17.31
C ILE A 168 18.21 7.42 -16.87
N GLU A 169 18.91 6.46 -16.29
CA GLU A 169 18.36 5.19 -15.80
C GLU A 169 18.33 5.16 -14.28
N THR A 170 19.33 5.78 -13.62
CA THR A 170 19.47 5.74 -12.17
C THR A 170 19.81 7.10 -11.57
N VAL A 171 19.14 7.45 -10.47
CA VAL A 171 19.57 8.54 -9.58
C VAL A 171 20.00 7.96 -8.24
N VAL A 172 21.15 8.41 -7.73
CA VAL A 172 21.66 7.99 -6.43
C VAL A 172 21.85 9.21 -5.54
N ILE A 173 21.18 9.25 -4.39
CA ILE A 173 21.51 10.21 -3.33
C ILE A 173 22.50 9.52 -2.38
N ARG A 174 23.71 10.08 -2.26
CA ARG A 174 24.77 9.53 -1.42
C ARG A 174 25.01 10.39 -0.19
N GLN A 175 24.82 9.80 0.99
CA GLN A 175 25.10 10.45 2.28
C GLN A 175 26.58 10.42 2.64
N ALA A 176 27.07 11.51 3.23
CA ALA A 176 28.48 11.69 3.57
C ALA A 176 28.97 10.78 4.72
N ASP A 177 28.10 10.46 5.69
CA ASP A 177 28.51 9.91 6.99
C ASP A 177 28.43 8.37 7.10
N TYR A 178 27.70 7.68 6.22
CA TYR A 178 27.36 6.25 6.43
C TYR A 178 27.65 5.30 5.25
N ASP A 179 28.24 5.76 4.14
CA ASP A 179 28.28 5.04 2.84
C ASP A 179 26.90 4.51 2.35
N ARG A 180 25.82 4.95 3.00
CA ARG A 180 24.44 4.65 2.61
C ARG A 180 24.06 5.50 1.42
N ARG A 181 23.35 4.85 0.50
CA ARG A 181 22.92 5.40 -0.79
C ARG A 181 21.44 5.11 -0.92
N VAL A 182 20.67 6.09 -1.33
CA VAL A 182 19.31 5.86 -1.80
C VAL A 182 19.34 5.84 -3.31
N ILE A 183 18.87 4.74 -3.88
CA ILE A 183 18.90 4.46 -5.31
C ILE A 183 17.47 4.58 -5.83
N PHE A 184 17.29 5.35 -6.88
CA PHE A 184 16.03 5.53 -7.58
C PHE A 184 16.23 5.08 -9.02
N ASP A 185 15.62 3.96 -9.39
CA ASP A 185 15.55 3.55 -10.79
C ASP A 185 14.56 4.45 -11.54
N LYS A 186 14.75 4.62 -12.85
CA LYS A 186 13.87 5.43 -13.72
C LYS A 186 12.38 5.14 -13.52
N SER A 187 12.04 3.87 -13.29
CA SER A 187 10.67 3.43 -13.07
C SER A 187 9.99 4.10 -11.86
N VAL A 188 10.76 4.49 -10.83
CA VAL A 188 10.26 5.21 -9.64
C VAL A 188 9.73 6.60 -9.99
N PHE A 189 10.14 7.16 -11.13
CA PHE A 189 9.71 8.48 -11.57
C PHE A 189 8.68 8.43 -12.70
N THR A 190 8.59 7.31 -13.41
CA THR A 190 7.72 7.16 -14.59
C THR A 190 6.46 6.34 -14.35
N ALA A 191 6.45 5.49 -13.31
CA ALA A 191 5.27 4.70 -12.98
C ALA A 191 4.18 5.59 -12.35
N PRO A 192 2.88 5.26 -12.55
CA PRO A 192 1.78 6.03 -11.97
C PRO A 192 1.84 6.05 -10.44
N ILE A 193 2.13 4.90 -9.84
CA ILE A 193 2.34 4.73 -8.40
C ILE A 193 3.79 4.33 -8.16
N SER A 194 4.44 4.93 -7.16
CA SER A 194 5.82 4.64 -6.76
C SER A 194 6.04 4.91 -5.28
N GLY A 195 6.90 4.09 -4.65
CA GLY A 195 7.20 4.19 -3.22
C GLY A 195 8.49 4.95 -2.92
N PHE A 196 8.40 5.92 -2.01
CA PHE A 196 9.51 6.75 -1.54
C PHE A 196 9.78 6.48 -0.06
N ILE A 197 11.03 6.61 0.37
CA ILE A 197 11.36 6.45 1.79
C ILE A 197 10.85 7.69 2.54
N LYS A 198 9.89 7.48 3.45
CA LYS A 198 9.35 8.52 4.33
C LYS A 198 10.30 8.77 5.49
N ALA A 199 10.72 7.71 6.19
CA ALA A 199 11.57 7.82 7.37
C ALA A 199 12.40 6.57 7.66
N GLU A 200 13.50 6.76 8.37
CA GLU A 200 14.09 5.72 9.20
C GLU A 200 13.39 5.75 10.57
N VAL A 201 12.63 4.71 10.91
CA VAL A 201 11.74 4.71 12.09
C VAL A 201 12.36 4.10 13.34
N TYR A 202 13.29 3.16 13.16
CA TYR A 202 14.01 2.55 14.28
C TYR A 202 15.33 1.91 13.84
N ARG A 203 16.27 1.78 14.79
CA ARG A 203 17.52 1.04 14.60
C ARG A 203 18.04 0.39 15.87
N PHE A 204 18.72 -0.73 15.72
CA PHE A 204 19.51 -1.35 16.79
C PHE A 204 20.70 -2.13 16.23
N SER A 205 21.63 -2.52 17.11
CA SER A 205 22.82 -3.32 16.75
C SER A 205 22.93 -4.57 17.60
N ASP A 206 23.50 -5.62 17.05
CA ASP A 206 23.75 -6.91 17.71
C ASP A 206 25.08 -7.51 17.22
N ASN A 207 25.85 -8.14 18.11
CA ASN A 207 27.18 -8.67 17.82
C ASN A 207 27.27 -10.20 17.99
N SER A 208 26.12 -10.88 17.99
CA SER A 208 26.04 -12.33 18.06
C SER A 208 26.58 -12.94 16.78
N THR A 209 27.33 -14.03 16.91
CA THR A 209 27.97 -14.72 15.79
C THR A 209 27.73 -16.22 15.86
N ASP A 210 27.53 -16.85 14.70
CA ASP A 210 27.67 -18.29 14.50
C ASP A 210 29.13 -18.53 14.09
N SER A 211 30.05 -18.71 15.05
CA SER A 211 31.50 -18.70 14.73
C SER A 211 31.97 -19.93 13.96
N ASP A 212 31.29 -21.06 14.17
CA ASP A 212 31.67 -22.36 13.59
C ASP A 212 30.99 -22.61 12.24
N GLY A 213 29.95 -21.83 11.92
CA GLY A 213 29.07 -22.10 10.80
C GLY A 213 28.21 -23.33 11.04
N ARG A 214 27.27 -23.59 10.13
CA ARG A 214 26.28 -24.65 10.31
C ARG A 214 25.93 -25.36 9.01
N GLU A 215 25.50 -26.60 9.12
CA GLU A 215 24.94 -27.37 8.01
C GLU A 215 23.41 -27.38 8.16
N TYR A 216 22.71 -26.93 7.13
CA TYR A 216 21.24 -26.87 7.12
C TYR A 216 20.71 -27.24 5.72
N GLU A 217 19.79 -28.19 5.67
CA GLU A 217 19.16 -28.69 4.43
C GLU A 217 20.18 -29.03 3.33
N GLY A 218 21.26 -29.72 3.72
CA GLY A 218 22.32 -30.19 2.82
C GLY A 218 23.26 -29.08 2.31
N GLN A 219 23.17 -27.86 2.85
CA GLN A 219 24.04 -26.74 2.52
C GLN A 219 24.83 -26.29 3.77
N PHE A 220 26.13 -26.03 3.59
CA PHE A 220 26.96 -25.42 4.61
C PHE A 220 26.86 -23.89 4.53
N TYR A 221 26.55 -23.26 5.65
CA TYR A 221 26.55 -21.81 5.85
C TYR A 221 27.82 -21.45 6.63
N PRO A 222 28.71 -20.62 6.07
CA PRO A 222 29.94 -20.24 6.74
C PRO A 222 29.65 -19.44 8.01
N GLY A 223 30.54 -19.54 8.99
CA GLY A 223 30.41 -18.76 10.23
C GLY A 223 30.56 -17.26 10.00
N GLY A 224 29.91 -16.47 10.85
CA GLY A 224 29.83 -15.02 10.74
C GLY A 224 28.83 -14.40 11.73
N LEU A 225 28.49 -13.13 11.52
CA LEU A 225 27.41 -12.47 12.25
C LEU A 225 26.07 -13.17 12.01
N LEU A 226 25.21 -13.21 13.01
CA LEU A 226 23.88 -13.81 12.85
C LEU A 226 23.03 -13.00 11.87
N GLU A 227 22.27 -13.72 11.05
CA GLU A 227 21.24 -13.17 10.16
C GLU A 227 19.95 -12.92 10.95
N PHE A 228 19.27 -11.82 10.62
CA PHE A 228 18.00 -11.41 11.22
C PHE A 228 16.90 -11.40 10.16
N ASP A 229 15.70 -11.79 10.57
CA ASP A 229 14.52 -11.71 9.69
C ASP A 229 13.27 -11.35 10.50
N ILE A 230 12.36 -10.61 9.87
CA ILE A 230 11.01 -10.41 10.40
C ILE A 230 10.24 -11.72 10.17
N GLN A 231 9.43 -12.14 11.13
CA GLN A 231 8.54 -13.28 10.98
C GLN A 231 7.15 -12.92 11.52
N GLY A 232 6.08 -13.32 10.85
CA GLY A 232 4.70 -13.07 11.32
C GLY A 232 4.40 -11.61 11.74
N PRO A 233 4.68 -10.60 10.89
CA PRO A 233 4.34 -9.21 11.21
C PRO A 233 2.81 -9.05 11.32
N MET A 234 2.36 -8.19 12.23
CA MET A 234 0.94 -8.03 12.55
C MET A 234 0.55 -6.56 12.72
N LEU A 235 -0.70 -6.24 12.36
CA LEU A 235 -1.36 -4.98 12.67
C LEU A 235 -2.25 -5.16 13.91
N ILE A 236 -2.12 -4.26 14.88
CA ILE A 236 -2.94 -4.24 16.09
C ILE A 236 -2.96 -2.82 16.65
N ASP A 237 -4.12 -2.30 17.04
CA ASP A 237 -4.20 -1.07 17.84
C ASP A 237 -3.69 -1.33 19.26
N LEU A 238 -2.38 -1.11 19.51
CA LEU A 238 -1.75 -1.39 20.79
C LEU A 238 -2.08 -0.34 21.83
N ASN A 239 -2.27 0.91 21.42
CA ASN A 239 -2.41 2.04 22.33
C ASN A 239 -3.87 2.44 22.57
N GLY A 240 -4.82 1.89 21.81
CA GLY A 240 -6.25 2.13 21.90
C GLY A 240 -6.71 3.45 21.28
N ASP A 241 -5.97 4.02 20.34
CA ASP A 241 -6.29 5.30 19.69
C ASP A 241 -7.14 5.16 18.42
N GLY A 242 -7.41 3.92 18.00
CA GLY A 242 -8.19 3.59 16.80
C GLY A 242 -7.36 3.42 15.54
N SER A 243 -6.06 3.70 15.58
CA SER A 243 -5.12 3.52 14.46
C SER A 243 -4.43 2.16 14.58
N GLN A 244 -4.05 1.57 13.45
CA GLN A 244 -3.29 0.31 13.48
C GLN A 244 -1.82 0.57 13.79
N ASP A 245 -1.27 -0.16 14.77
CA ASP A 245 0.17 -0.19 15.04
C ASP A 245 0.81 -1.43 14.44
N ALA A 246 2.12 -1.37 14.16
CA ALA A 246 2.87 -2.51 13.65
C ALA A 246 3.61 -3.23 14.78
N VAL A 247 3.42 -4.55 14.89
CA VAL A 247 4.26 -5.43 15.72
C VAL A 247 5.05 -6.38 14.82
N LEU A 248 6.37 -6.36 14.98
CA LEU A 248 7.33 -7.07 14.16
C LEU A 248 8.10 -8.08 15.02
N PRO A 249 7.69 -9.35 15.04
CA PRO A 249 8.50 -10.42 15.61
C PRO A 249 9.81 -10.58 14.85
N ILE A 250 10.94 -10.56 15.57
CA ILE A 250 12.26 -10.68 14.96
C ILE A 250 12.86 -12.05 15.31
N SER A 251 13.29 -12.79 14.31
CA SER A 251 14.10 -14.00 14.50
C SER A 251 15.57 -13.69 14.24
N LYS A 252 16.47 -14.42 14.92
CA LYS A 252 17.90 -14.35 14.61
C LYS A 252 18.58 -15.71 14.64
N GLY A 253 19.55 -15.91 13.74
CA GLY A 253 20.46 -17.05 13.78
C GLY A 253 19.80 -18.42 13.67
N TYR A 254 18.76 -18.55 12.83
CA TYR A 254 18.04 -19.80 12.66
C TYR A 254 18.97 -21.01 12.41
N ALA A 255 18.78 -22.07 13.19
CA ALA A 255 19.55 -23.32 13.18
C ALA A 255 21.03 -23.22 13.62
N SER A 256 21.49 -22.08 14.16
CA SER A 256 22.89 -21.89 14.57
C SER A 256 23.28 -22.58 15.87
N GLY A 257 22.31 -22.83 16.77
CA GLY A 257 22.61 -23.28 18.14
C GLY A 257 22.92 -22.14 19.11
N GLU A 258 22.99 -20.90 18.61
CA GLU A 258 23.09 -19.69 19.43
C GLU A 258 21.74 -19.30 20.06
N ASN A 259 21.74 -18.35 21.00
CA ASN A 259 20.50 -17.79 21.53
C ASN A 259 19.80 -16.95 20.45
N THR A 260 18.71 -17.49 19.92
CA THR A 260 17.93 -16.91 18.81
C THR A 260 16.85 -15.93 19.24
N ARG A 261 16.71 -15.66 20.55
CA ARG A 261 15.65 -14.80 21.05
C ARG A 261 15.93 -13.31 20.86
N THR A 262 14.87 -12.58 20.55
CA THR A 262 14.84 -11.11 20.48
C THR A 262 13.50 -10.60 21.04
N PRO A 263 13.42 -9.35 21.50
CA PRO A 263 12.12 -8.72 21.71
C PRO A 263 11.39 -8.55 20.37
N PHE A 264 10.07 -8.71 20.36
CA PHE A 264 9.27 -8.15 19.26
C PHE A 264 9.43 -6.62 19.26
N ILE A 265 9.34 -6.03 18.08
CA ILE A 265 9.45 -4.58 17.91
C ILE A 265 8.06 -4.04 17.60
N ALA A 266 7.54 -3.17 18.47
CA ALA A 266 6.32 -2.41 18.24
C ALA A 266 6.67 -1.02 17.69
N LEU A 267 6.00 -0.62 16.62
CA LEU A 267 6.04 0.71 16.03
C LEU A 267 4.61 1.27 16.05
N VAL A 268 4.42 2.37 16.76
CA VAL A 268 3.10 2.93 17.06
C VAL A 268 2.79 4.06 16.10
N SER A 269 1.59 4.07 15.51
CA SER A 269 1.13 5.19 14.71
C SER A 269 0.92 6.41 15.61
N GLN A 270 1.64 7.49 15.31
CA GLN A 270 1.55 8.73 16.05
C GLN A 270 2.14 9.90 15.28
N ASN A 271 1.45 11.04 15.27
CA ASN A 271 1.91 12.28 14.61
C ASN A 271 2.27 12.05 13.14
N ASP A 272 1.36 11.43 12.40
CA ASP A 272 1.45 11.21 10.96
C ASP A 272 2.66 10.32 10.54
N THR A 273 3.08 9.40 11.42
CA THR A 273 4.17 8.45 11.16
C THR A 273 4.18 7.29 12.16
N LEU A 274 5.09 6.33 11.96
CA LEU A 274 5.37 5.26 12.92
C LEU A 274 6.53 5.61 13.85
N ASN A 275 6.35 5.39 15.15
CA ASN A 275 7.35 5.68 16.17
C ASN A 275 7.67 4.47 17.04
N PHE A 276 8.95 4.28 17.36
CA PHE A 276 9.37 3.33 18.38
C PHE A 276 9.11 3.92 19.78
N ASP A 277 8.06 3.44 20.47
CA ASP A 277 7.82 3.78 21.87
C ASP A 277 8.55 2.78 22.81
N ALA A 278 9.52 3.29 23.56
CA ALA A 278 10.35 2.46 24.43
C ALA A 278 9.57 1.80 25.58
N GLN A 279 8.48 2.40 26.08
CA GLN A 279 7.68 1.81 27.16
C GLN A 279 6.82 0.67 26.65
N ILE A 280 6.13 0.86 25.52
CA ILE A 280 5.33 -0.17 24.87
C ILE A 280 6.23 -1.36 24.48
N ASN A 281 7.42 -1.10 23.94
CA ASN A 281 8.38 -2.14 23.61
C ASN A 281 8.92 -2.90 24.83
N THR A 282 8.82 -2.38 26.07
CA THR A 282 9.15 -3.17 27.27
C THR A 282 8.12 -4.24 27.61
N MET A 283 6.91 -4.13 27.05
CA MET A 283 5.83 -5.12 27.19
C MET A 283 5.88 -6.20 26.12
N MET A 284 6.68 -6.01 25.07
CA MET A 284 6.77 -6.95 23.96
C MET A 284 7.42 -8.28 24.37
N PRO A 285 6.92 -9.43 23.88
CA PRO A 285 7.49 -10.75 24.17
C PRO A 285 8.95 -10.85 23.74
N ILE A 286 9.76 -11.59 24.52
CA ILE A 286 11.14 -11.94 24.16
C ILE A 286 11.19 -13.43 23.81
N THR A 287 11.23 -13.73 22.52
CA THR A 287 11.14 -15.10 21.99
C THR A 287 11.96 -15.23 20.70
N SER A 288 12.00 -16.40 20.07
CA SER A 288 12.77 -16.66 18.85
C SER A 288 12.14 -16.15 17.54
N GLY A 289 11.08 -15.34 17.60
CA GLY A 289 10.25 -14.89 16.47
C GLY A 289 8.81 -15.42 16.55
N ALA A 290 8.07 -15.34 15.45
CA ALA A 290 6.73 -15.91 15.27
C ALA A 290 6.53 -16.34 13.81
N VAL A 291 6.20 -17.59 13.54
CA VAL A 291 5.96 -18.04 12.15
C VAL A 291 4.51 -17.83 11.70
N GLU A 292 3.60 -17.75 12.67
CA GLU A 292 2.17 -17.56 12.45
C GLU A 292 1.61 -16.64 13.53
N ALA A 293 0.71 -15.75 13.14
CA ALA A 293 0.03 -14.82 14.02
C ALA A 293 -1.42 -14.65 13.56
N GLU A 294 -2.37 -14.87 14.46
CA GLU A 294 -3.80 -14.73 14.17
C GLU A 294 -4.45 -13.80 15.20
N PRO A 295 -5.40 -12.95 14.79
CA PRO A 295 -6.22 -12.19 15.73
C PRO A 295 -7.06 -13.16 16.57
N ILE A 296 -7.33 -12.79 17.82
CA ILE A 296 -8.18 -13.59 18.70
C ILE A 296 -9.06 -12.70 19.57
N GLN A 297 -10.35 -13.03 19.65
CA GLN A 297 -11.30 -12.44 20.56
C GLN A 297 -11.34 -13.22 21.88
N ILE A 298 -10.95 -12.56 22.98
CA ILE A 298 -11.01 -13.15 24.32
C ILE A 298 -12.20 -12.56 25.08
N GLY A 299 -13.31 -13.30 25.14
CA GLY A 299 -14.60 -12.89 25.69
C GLY A 299 -15.06 -11.51 25.21
N ALA A 300 -15.85 -10.80 26.01
CA ALA A 300 -16.28 -9.42 25.73
C ALA A 300 -15.26 -8.35 26.17
N SER A 301 -13.96 -8.62 26.05
CA SER A 301 -12.88 -7.76 26.56
C SER A 301 -12.82 -6.37 25.90
N GLY A 302 -13.28 -6.24 24.65
CA GLY A 302 -13.25 -4.98 23.91
C GLY A 302 -11.84 -4.46 23.58
N HIS A 303 -10.85 -5.35 23.64
CA HIS A 303 -9.45 -5.06 23.33
C HIS A 303 -8.95 -6.00 22.23
N PRO A 304 -8.06 -5.54 21.33
CA PRO A 304 -7.46 -6.42 20.34
C PRO A 304 -6.38 -7.30 20.97
N PHE A 305 -6.29 -8.55 20.49
CA PHE A 305 -5.25 -9.51 20.85
C PHE A 305 -4.77 -10.23 19.61
N MET A 306 -3.49 -10.61 19.63
CA MET A 306 -2.91 -11.53 18.65
C MET A 306 -2.33 -12.74 19.38
N VAL A 307 -2.58 -13.93 18.88
CA VAL A 307 -1.91 -15.15 19.34
C VAL A 307 -0.91 -15.62 18.29
N THR A 308 0.27 -16.03 18.73
CA THR A 308 1.35 -16.44 17.83
C THR A 308 2.03 -17.73 18.30
N VAL A 309 2.54 -18.51 17.36
CA VAL A 309 3.44 -19.65 17.62
C VAL A 309 4.74 -19.48 16.85
N ASN A 310 5.74 -20.25 17.24
CA ASN A 310 7.01 -20.33 16.54
C ASN A 310 7.55 -21.77 16.51
N ILE A 311 8.52 -21.98 15.63
CA ILE A 311 9.30 -23.21 15.52
C ILE A 311 10.55 -23.17 16.39
N ASP A 312 11.06 -24.34 16.71
CA ASP A 312 12.35 -24.50 17.37
C ASP A 312 13.50 -24.08 16.44
N THR A 313 14.16 -22.99 16.81
CA THR A 313 15.21 -22.33 16.02
C THR A 313 16.62 -22.80 16.37
N ARG A 314 16.79 -23.70 17.35
CA ARG A 314 18.10 -24.25 17.75
C ARG A 314 18.77 -25.04 16.63
N GLU A 315 20.03 -25.40 16.81
CA GLU A 315 20.76 -26.30 15.91
C GLU A 315 19.97 -27.60 15.69
N VAL A 316 19.92 -28.09 14.45
CA VAL A 316 19.08 -29.25 14.05
C VAL A 316 19.33 -30.48 14.93
N SER A 317 20.58 -30.71 15.34
CA SER A 317 20.97 -31.84 16.19
C SER A 317 20.35 -31.81 17.61
N GLN A 318 19.87 -30.65 18.05
CA GLN A 318 19.31 -30.40 19.38
C GLN A 318 17.77 -30.37 19.43
N ARG A 319 17.09 -30.45 18.27
CA ARG A 319 15.62 -30.35 18.15
C ARG A 319 14.83 -31.61 18.53
N ASN A 320 15.44 -32.58 19.21
CA ASN A 320 14.81 -33.85 19.59
C ASN A 320 13.79 -33.68 20.74
N GLY A 321 12.69 -32.94 20.52
CA GLY A 321 11.63 -32.66 21.49
C GLY A 321 12.10 -31.96 22.77
N TYR A 322 11.21 -31.25 23.46
CA TYR A 322 11.52 -30.63 24.76
C TYR A 322 11.57 -31.68 25.90
N LYS A 323 12.26 -32.82 25.71
CA LYS A 323 12.12 -34.00 26.59
C LYS A 323 13.13 -34.08 27.74
N THR A 324 14.17 -33.24 27.78
CA THR A 324 15.10 -33.19 28.92
C THR A 324 15.65 -31.79 29.20
N ASP A 325 15.68 -31.46 30.49
CA ASP A 325 16.22 -30.24 31.10
C ASP A 325 17.77 -30.14 30.96
N PRO A 326 18.32 -28.97 30.58
CA PRO A 326 17.61 -27.78 30.12
C PRO A 326 17.61 -27.67 28.59
N ALA A 327 16.43 -27.65 27.99
CA ALA A 327 16.21 -26.79 26.84
C ALA A 327 16.10 -25.38 27.40
N GLU A 328 17.12 -24.54 27.23
CA GLU A 328 17.18 -23.29 27.98
C GLU A 328 16.05 -22.34 27.57
N PHE A 329 15.54 -22.37 26.33
CA PHE A 329 14.52 -21.45 25.83
C PHE A 329 13.70 -22.07 24.67
N PRO A 330 12.55 -22.70 24.93
CA PRO A 330 11.70 -23.26 23.90
C PRO A 330 10.95 -22.17 23.13
N SER A 331 10.48 -22.49 21.93
CA SER A 331 9.37 -21.77 21.29
C SER A 331 8.10 -21.92 22.13
N GLU A 332 7.24 -20.90 22.14
CA GLU A 332 6.04 -20.85 22.99
C GLU A 332 4.83 -20.34 22.22
N LEU A 333 3.63 -20.66 22.71
CA LEU A 333 2.40 -19.94 22.39
C LEU A 333 2.44 -18.59 23.11
N ILE A 334 2.27 -17.51 22.36
CA ILE A 334 2.45 -16.14 22.87
C ILE A 334 1.18 -15.34 22.58
N LEU A 335 0.75 -14.56 23.58
CA LEU A 335 -0.33 -13.60 23.46
C LEU A 335 0.25 -12.18 23.45
N VAL A 336 0.09 -11.47 22.34
CA VAL A 336 0.34 -10.03 22.24
C VAL A 336 -0.94 -9.29 22.64
N GLN A 337 -0.80 -8.33 23.53
CA GLN A 337 -1.92 -7.61 24.14
C GLN A 337 -1.77 -6.11 23.92
N SER A 338 -2.89 -5.41 23.73
CA SER A 338 -2.89 -3.95 23.83
C SER A 338 -2.44 -3.49 25.21
N THR A 339 -1.92 -2.27 25.29
CA THR A 339 -1.43 -1.63 26.51
C THR A 339 -2.53 -1.35 27.55
N ALA A 340 -3.79 -1.35 27.11
CA ALA A 340 -4.96 -1.26 27.97
C ALA A 340 -5.31 -2.59 28.65
N SER A 341 -4.87 -3.72 28.09
CA SER A 341 -5.07 -5.06 28.64
C SER A 341 -3.87 -5.52 29.48
N ASN A 342 -4.12 -6.45 30.42
CA ASN A 342 -3.08 -6.98 31.29
C ASN A 342 -3.43 -8.38 31.82
N PHE A 343 -3.88 -9.27 30.93
CA PHE A 343 -4.16 -10.65 31.32
C PHE A 343 -2.87 -11.37 31.72
N GLU A 344 -2.94 -12.08 32.84
CA GLU A 344 -1.92 -13.06 33.22
C GLU A 344 -2.09 -14.27 32.30
N VAL A 345 -1.20 -14.42 31.31
CA VAL A 345 -1.33 -15.42 30.24
C VAL A 345 -1.49 -16.85 30.79
N THR A 346 -0.81 -17.18 31.89
CA THR A 346 -0.92 -18.51 32.56
C THR A 346 -2.24 -18.75 33.31
N SER A 347 -3.09 -17.72 33.42
CA SER A 347 -4.46 -17.86 33.94
C SER A 347 -5.48 -18.08 32.82
N LEU A 348 -5.14 -17.69 31.59
CA LEU A 348 -5.94 -17.93 30.39
C LEU A 348 -5.67 -19.34 29.85
N PHE A 349 -4.41 -19.62 29.54
CA PHE A 349 -4.03 -20.87 28.88
C PHE A 349 -3.60 -21.95 29.89
N PRO A 350 -4.00 -23.22 29.67
CA PRO A 350 -3.52 -24.35 30.44
C PRO A 350 -2.06 -24.67 30.08
N ASN A 351 -1.42 -25.55 30.85
CA ASN A 351 -0.14 -26.11 30.44
C ASN A 351 -0.29 -26.88 29.14
N LEU A 352 0.56 -26.59 28.16
CA LEU A 352 0.55 -27.26 26.86
C LEU A 352 1.23 -28.64 26.92
N PRO A 353 0.99 -29.53 25.93
CA PRO A 353 1.56 -30.88 25.92
C PRO A 353 3.09 -30.92 26.01
N GLU A 354 3.79 -29.94 25.42
CA GLU A 354 5.25 -29.86 25.48
C GLU A 354 5.79 -28.98 26.62
N SER A 355 4.94 -28.60 27.58
CA SER A 355 5.35 -27.79 28.72
C SER A 355 6.56 -28.38 29.45
N ILE A 356 7.53 -27.51 29.76
CA ILE A 356 8.73 -27.84 30.53
C ILE A 356 8.85 -26.91 31.74
N PRO A 357 9.67 -27.25 32.77
CA PRO A 357 9.81 -26.39 33.94
C PRO A 357 10.20 -24.95 33.56
N GLY A 358 9.32 -23.99 33.86
CA GLY A 358 9.51 -22.57 33.57
C GLY A 358 8.83 -22.07 32.28
N PHE A 359 8.42 -22.97 31.39
CA PHE A 359 7.78 -22.65 30.10
C PHE A 359 6.49 -23.47 29.95
N PRO A 360 5.39 -23.06 30.61
CA PRO A 360 4.12 -23.79 30.59
C PRO A 360 3.47 -23.80 29.20
N LEU A 361 3.85 -22.87 28.32
CA LEU A 361 3.33 -22.71 26.97
C LEU A 361 4.33 -23.12 25.89
N ALA A 362 5.35 -23.90 26.24
CA ALA A 362 6.28 -24.46 25.27
C ALA A 362 5.53 -25.25 24.19
N VAL A 363 5.80 -24.93 22.93
CA VAL A 363 5.23 -25.60 21.76
C VAL A 363 6.08 -25.30 20.53
N ASN A 364 6.37 -26.31 19.72
CA ASN A 364 7.07 -26.17 18.44
C ASN A 364 6.11 -26.42 17.28
N ALA A 365 5.59 -25.35 16.66
CA ALA A 365 4.59 -25.41 15.61
C ALA A 365 4.91 -24.47 14.44
N HIS A 366 4.64 -24.92 13.22
CA HIS A 366 4.77 -24.12 11.99
C HIS A 366 3.55 -23.21 11.75
N SER A 367 2.40 -23.54 12.35
CA SER A 367 1.16 -22.78 12.18
C SER A 367 0.20 -23.07 13.34
N LEU A 368 -0.70 -22.12 13.59
CA LEU A 368 -1.87 -22.18 14.47
C LEU A 368 -3.07 -21.67 13.66
N ALA A 369 -4.29 -21.97 14.09
CA ALA A 369 -5.51 -21.36 13.55
C ALA A 369 -6.41 -20.90 14.70
N VAL A 370 -7.15 -19.81 14.49
CA VAL A 370 -8.14 -19.27 15.42
C VAL A 370 -9.51 -19.26 14.74
N GLY A 371 -10.56 -19.67 15.45
CA GLY A 371 -11.94 -19.72 14.96
C GLY A 371 -12.88 -20.43 15.93
N ASP A 372 -14.18 -20.38 15.70
CA ASP A 372 -15.23 -20.96 16.56
C ASP A 372 -15.45 -22.44 16.23
N ILE A 373 -14.77 -23.34 16.96
CA ILE A 373 -14.80 -24.78 16.67
C ILE A 373 -16.10 -25.40 17.18
N ASP A 374 -16.60 -24.97 18.33
CA ASP A 374 -17.75 -25.60 19.01
C ASP A 374 -19.08 -24.85 18.86
N GLY A 375 -19.09 -23.76 18.09
CA GLY A 375 -20.26 -23.01 17.67
C GLY A 375 -20.86 -22.14 18.78
N ASP A 376 -20.07 -21.78 19.79
CA ASP A 376 -20.51 -21.00 20.95
C ASP A 376 -20.35 -19.47 20.75
N GLY A 377 -19.70 -19.06 19.66
CA GLY A 377 -19.42 -17.68 19.29
C GLY A 377 -18.13 -17.10 19.89
N ASN A 378 -17.32 -17.89 20.59
CA ASN A 378 -16.00 -17.52 21.07
C ASN A 378 -14.90 -18.12 20.18
N ASP A 379 -13.77 -17.43 20.09
CA ASP A 379 -12.63 -17.91 19.33
C ASP A 379 -11.87 -19.02 20.09
N ASP A 380 -11.67 -20.16 19.44
CA ASP A 380 -10.83 -21.26 19.88
C ASP A 380 -9.48 -21.26 19.15
N ILE A 381 -8.57 -22.16 19.53
CA ILE A 381 -7.26 -22.29 18.90
C ILE A 381 -6.97 -23.74 18.54
N ILE A 382 -6.56 -24.00 17.30
CA ILE A 382 -5.94 -25.27 16.89
C ILE A 382 -4.45 -25.08 16.68
N VAL A 383 -3.65 -25.92 17.34
CA VAL A 383 -2.22 -26.06 17.05
C VAL A 383 -1.99 -27.48 16.56
N SER A 384 -1.99 -27.66 15.24
CA SER A 384 -1.91 -29.00 14.65
C SER A 384 -0.52 -29.60 14.82
N GLN A 385 0.57 -28.91 14.47
CA GLN A 385 1.91 -29.46 14.71
C GLN A 385 2.44 -29.06 16.10
N GLY A 386 1.92 -29.66 17.18
CA GLY A 386 2.30 -29.38 18.58
C GLY A 386 3.59 -30.10 19.06
N GLY A 387 4.59 -30.23 18.19
CA GLY A 387 5.84 -30.94 18.46
C GLY A 387 5.70 -32.45 18.68
N SER A 388 6.34 -32.99 19.72
CA SER A 388 6.58 -34.42 19.93
C SER A 388 5.40 -35.24 20.46
N GLU A 389 4.34 -34.58 20.91
CA GLU A 389 3.12 -35.20 21.45
C GLU A 389 1.92 -35.06 20.49
N GLY A 390 2.09 -34.39 19.34
CA GLY A 390 1.06 -34.21 18.30
C GLY A 390 0.20 -32.95 18.49
N GLY A 391 -0.82 -32.81 17.64
CA GLY A 391 -1.71 -31.66 17.64
C GLY A 391 -2.74 -31.63 18.77
N PHE A 392 -3.17 -30.41 19.11
CA PHE A 392 -4.15 -30.15 20.16
C PHE A 392 -5.01 -28.94 19.81
N GLN A 393 -6.14 -28.80 20.51
CA GLN A 393 -7.00 -27.63 20.46
C GLN A 393 -7.17 -27.03 21.86
N LEU A 394 -7.37 -25.72 21.92
CA LEU A 394 -7.68 -24.96 23.11
C LEU A 394 -9.08 -24.36 22.90
N ILE A 395 -10.04 -24.81 23.69
CA ILE A 395 -11.43 -24.32 23.62
C ILE A 395 -11.61 -23.19 24.63
N GLN A 396 -12.11 -22.04 24.18
CA GLN A 396 -12.39 -20.91 25.04
C GLN A 396 -13.68 -21.16 25.82
N GLU A 397 -13.63 -20.99 27.13
CA GLU A 397 -14.79 -21.17 28.01
C GLU A 397 -15.47 -19.82 28.29
N ASP A 398 -16.72 -19.84 28.76
CA ASP A 398 -17.50 -18.67 29.18
C ASP A 398 -16.79 -17.72 30.19
N ASP A 399 -15.79 -18.22 30.91
CA ASP A 399 -14.99 -17.44 31.87
C ASP A 399 -13.68 -16.90 31.29
N ASN A 400 -13.50 -17.00 29.97
CA ASN A 400 -12.34 -16.65 29.15
C ASN A 400 -11.10 -17.53 29.39
N SER A 401 -11.18 -18.56 30.25
CA SER A 401 -10.10 -19.55 30.34
C SER A 401 -10.18 -20.53 29.18
N PHE A 402 -9.06 -21.18 28.87
CA PHE A 402 -9.00 -22.17 27.81
C PHE A 402 -8.87 -23.58 28.37
N SER A 403 -9.62 -24.53 27.81
CA SER A 403 -9.48 -25.95 28.10
C SER A 403 -8.72 -26.67 26.99
N LEU A 404 -7.73 -27.49 27.38
CA LEU A 404 -6.92 -28.26 26.45
C LEU A 404 -7.64 -29.56 26.07
N SER A 405 -7.79 -29.81 24.78
CA SER A 405 -8.25 -31.08 24.23
C SER A 405 -7.24 -31.67 23.24
N MET A 406 -7.02 -32.97 23.35
CA MET A 406 -6.22 -33.75 22.40
C MET A 406 -7.08 -34.88 21.87
N ASN A 407 -7.30 -34.92 20.55
CA ASN A 407 -8.09 -35.96 19.90
C ASN A 407 -7.25 -36.76 18.88
N GLU A 408 -7.75 -37.94 18.52
CA GLU A 408 -7.05 -38.85 17.59
C GLU A 408 -6.93 -38.26 16.18
N PHE A 409 -7.86 -37.37 15.79
CA PHE A 409 -7.85 -36.70 14.49
C PHE A 409 -6.65 -35.75 14.35
N LEU A 410 -6.50 -34.80 15.28
CA LEU A 410 -5.42 -33.81 15.28
C LEU A 410 -4.06 -34.52 15.40
N GLN A 411 -3.96 -35.54 16.26
CA GLN A 411 -2.75 -36.36 16.31
C GLN A 411 -2.50 -37.09 14.98
N GLY A 412 -3.55 -37.58 14.31
CA GLY A 412 -3.48 -38.26 13.03
C GLY A 412 -2.92 -37.39 11.89
N ILE A 413 -3.41 -36.16 11.76
CA ILE A 413 -2.96 -35.23 10.69
C ILE A 413 -1.58 -34.61 10.97
N SER A 414 -1.10 -34.66 12.22
CA SER A 414 0.06 -33.89 12.68
C SER A 414 1.35 -34.68 12.90
N THR A 415 1.33 -36.00 12.68
CA THR A 415 2.49 -36.86 12.98
C THR A 415 3.61 -36.82 11.94
N GLY A 416 3.58 -35.91 10.96
CA GLY A 416 4.56 -35.85 9.86
C GLY A 416 4.50 -37.02 8.87
N TYR A 417 3.60 -37.98 9.11
CA TYR A 417 3.35 -39.15 8.26
C TYR A 417 1.97 -39.10 7.62
N TRP A 418 1.45 -37.89 7.38
CA TRP A 418 0.27 -37.77 6.53
C TRP A 418 0.59 -38.42 5.19
N ARG A 419 -0.32 -39.30 4.73
CA ARG A 419 -0.06 -40.13 3.55
C ARG A 419 -0.14 -39.28 2.29
N ASN A 420 0.62 -39.67 1.28
CA ASN A 420 0.47 -39.10 -0.06
C ASN A 420 -0.95 -39.37 -0.58
N ASP A 421 -1.40 -38.56 -1.54
CA ASP A 421 -2.75 -38.66 -2.10
C ASP A 421 -3.02 -40.02 -2.78
N ASP A 422 -1.96 -40.70 -3.24
CA ASP A 422 -2.04 -42.07 -3.79
C ASP A 422 -2.09 -43.17 -2.71
N GLY A 423 -2.08 -42.80 -1.44
CA GLY A 423 -2.12 -43.67 -0.27
C GLY A 423 -0.77 -44.23 0.18
N THR A 424 0.33 -43.90 -0.52
CA THR A 424 1.69 -44.28 -0.12
C THR A 424 2.16 -43.49 1.11
N GLU A 425 3.22 -43.99 1.75
CA GLU A 425 3.87 -43.25 2.84
C GLU A 425 4.60 -42.04 2.25
N GLY A 426 4.43 -40.89 2.90
CA GLY A 426 5.10 -39.63 2.56
C GLY A 426 5.44 -38.85 3.82
N ASP A 427 6.38 -37.92 3.68
CA ASP A 427 6.78 -36.98 4.74
C ASP A 427 6.06 -35.66 4.48
N ASN A 428 4.81 -35.58 4.94
CA ASN A 428 3.92 -34.44 4.78
C ASN A 428 3.72 -33.82 6.16
N GLY A 429 4.38 -32.67 6.39
CA GLY A 429 4.20 -31.85 7.60
C GLY A 429 3.24 -30.70 7.34
N ILE A 430 2.54 -30.22 8.37
CA ILE A 430 1.62 -29.10 8.23
C ILE A 430 2.44 -27.81 8.21
N SER A 431 2.26 -27.00 7.18
CA SER A 431 2.97 -25.74 7.00
C SER A 431 2.07 -24.52 7.19
N SER A 432 0.76 -24.63 6.94
CA SER A 432 -0.22 -23.58 7.20
C SER A 432 -1.60 -24.18 7.46
N GLN A 433 -2.44 -23.51 8.24
CA GLN A 433 -3.82 -23.88 8.50
C GLN A 433 -4.65 -22.65 8.88
N ILE A 434 -5.96 -22.71 8.66
CA ILE A 434 -6.93 -21.71 9.11
C ILE A 434 -8.24 -22.41 9.54
N LEU A 435 -9.05 -21.71 10.34
CA LEU A 435 -10.41 -22.10 10.70
C LEU A 435 -11.38 -21.10 10.06
N ILE A 436 -12.31 -21.60 9.25
CA ILE A 436 -13.34 -20.81 8.57
C ILE A 436 -14.58 -21.68 8.30
N ASP A 437 -15.79 -21.17 8.53
CA ASP A 437 -17.03 -21.85 8.14
C ASP A 437 -17.25 -21.80 6.62
N VAL A 438 -16.82 -22.84 5.90
CA VAL A 438 -16.90 -22.88 4.44
C VAL A 438 -18.26 -23.34 3.91
N ASN A 439 -19.18 -23.71 4.81
CA ASN A 439 -20.47 -24.28 4.44
C ASN A 439 -21.68 -23.64 5.14
N ALA A 440 -21.43 -22.55 5.88
CA ALA A 440 -22.40 -21.74 6.61
C ALA A 440 -23.27 -22.52 7.61
N ASP A 441 -22.70 -23.54 8.28
CA ASP A 441 -23.43 -24.31 9.31
C ASP A 441 -23.23 -23.81 10.75
N GLY A 442 -22.39 -22.78 10.94
CA GLY A 442 -22.10 -22.14 12.20
C GLY A 442 -21.00 -22.80 13.01
N PHE A 443 -20.20 -23.70 12.40
CA PHE A 443 -18.99 -24.26 12.98
C PHE A 443 -17.82 -24.05 12.03
N ASP A 444 -16.71 -23.50 12.51
CA ASP A 444 -15.56 -23.29 11.63
C ASP A 444 -14.94 -24.62 11.21
N ASP A 445 -14.71 -24.75 9.89
CA ASP A 445 -14.07 -25.89 9.25
C ASP A 445 -12.55 -25.71 9.22
N LEU A 446 -11.80 -26.81 9.31
CA LEU A 446 -10.34 -26.76 9.34
C LEU A 446 -9.76 -26.91 7.93
N VAL A 447 -9.13 -25.86 7.42
CA VAL A 447 -8.36 -25.90 6.16
C VAL A 447 -6.90 -26.14 6.48
N VAL A 448 -6.29 -27.15 5.87
CA VAL A 448 -4.89 -27.53 6.14
C VAL A 448 -4.08 -27.57 4.85
N GLY A 449 -2.91 -26.94 4.90
CA GLY A 449 -1.86 -26.99 3.90
C GLY A 449 -0.65 -27.76 4.40
N TRP A 450 -0.11 -28.61 3.53
CA TRP A 450 1.09 -29.40 3.82
C TRP A 450 2.31 -28.89 3.05
N GLY A 451 3.48 -29.21 3.59
CA GLY A 451 4.79 -29.05 2.97
C GLY A 451 5.68 -30.28 3.19
N HIS A 452 6.99 -30.09 3.01
CA HIS A 452 8.01 -31.15 3.01
C HIS A 452 7.96 -32.10 1.80
N THR A 453 8.57 -33.28 1.91
CA THR A 453 8.97 -34.11 0.76
C THR A 453 7.91 -35.09 0.27
N GLY A 454 6.71 -35.05 0.85
CA GLY A 454 5.57 -35.85 0.40
C GLY A 454 4.83 -35.27 -0.81
N SER A 455 3.82 -36.01 -1.26
CA SER A 455 3.01 -35.75 -2.46
C SER A 455 1.53 -35.64 -2.08
N THR A 456 1.11 -34.48 -1.55
CA THR A 456 -0.28 -34.30 -1.09
C THR A 456 -0.88 -32.95 -1.48
N SER A 457 -2.20 -32.92 -1.61
CA SER A 457 -3.00 -31.71 -1.78
C SER A 457 -3.27 -31.03 -0.44
N ALA A 458 -3.70 -29.77 -0.48
CA ALA A 458 -4.40 -29.18 0.66
C ALA A 458 -5.81 -29.79 0.78
N TYR A 459 -6.40 -29.71 1.97
CA TYR A 459 -7.69 -30.31 2.28
C TYR A 459 -8.46 -29.42 3.25
N VAL A 460 -9.77 -29.44 3.12
CA VAL A 460 -10.72 -28.95 4.12
C VAL A 460 -11.25 -30.14 4.90
N PHE A 461 -11.32 -30.05 6.21
CA PHE A 461 -11.97 -31.01 7.09
C PHE A 461 -13.23 -30.37 7.65
N ILE A 462 -14.39 -30.93 7.26
CA ILE A 462 -15.68 -30.40 7.65
C ILE A 462 -15.94 -30.72 9.12
N ASN A 463 -16.22 -29.69 9.90
CA ASN A 463 -16.55 -29.77 11.31
C ASN A 463 -17.96 -30.34 11.47
N GLN A 464 -18.11 -31.39 12.29
CA GLN A 464 -19.41 -31.98 12.58
C GLN A 464 -19.84 -31.69 14.01
N SER A 465 -20.22 -30.44 14.26
CA SER A 465 -20.68 -29.96 15.56
C SER A 465 -19.63 -30.07 16.67
N GLY A 466 -18.44 -29.47 16.44
CA GLY A 466 -17.31 -29.44 17.37
C GLY A 466 -16.30 -30.57 17.20
N GLU A 467 -16.46 -31.42 16.18
CA GLU A 467 -15.67 -32.65 16.01
C GLU A 467 -15.21 -32.82 14.56
N PHE A 468 -13.91 -33.03 14.38
CA PHE A 468 -13.29 -33.28 13.07
C PHE A 468 -13.03 -34.77 12.84
N SER A 469 -13.09 -35.22 11.58
CA SER A 469 -12.76 -36.60 11.20
C SER A 469 -12.08 -36.70 9.84
N LEU A 470 -11.38 -37.81 9.60
CA LEU A 470 -10.72 -38.08 8.32
C LEU A 470 -11.68 -38.48 7.20
N ASP A 471 -12.90 -38.89 7.54
CA ASP A 471 -13.91 -39.31 6.58
C ASP A 471 -14.60 -38.12 5.92
N GLU A 472 -14.56 -36.96 6.58
CA GLU A 472 -15.32 -35.75 6.23
C GLU A 472 -14.37 -34.67 5.73
N LYS A 473 -13.65 -35.01 4.66
CA LYS A 473 -12.66 -34.10 4.06
C LYS A 473 -12.92 -33.85 2.59
N LYS A 474 -12.59 -32.65 2.14
CA LYS A 474 -12.66 -32.19 0.77
C LYS A 474 -11.27 -31.82 0.27
N GLN A 475 -10.94 -32.26 -0.93
CA GLN A 475 -9.64 -32.00 -1.54
C GLN A 475 -9.66 -30.65 -2.23
N ILE A 476 -8.64 -29.83 -1.97
CA ILE A 476 -8.40 -28.58 -2.70
C ILE A 476 -7.61 -28.88 -3.98
N PRO A 477 -7.94 -28.26 -5.13
CA PRO A 477 -7.19 -28.43 -6.37
C PRO A 477 -5.68 -28.16 -6.18
N PRO A 478 -4.79 -29.05 -6.67
CA PRO A 478 -3.35 -28.80 -6.59
C PRO A 478 -2.93 -27.51 -7.31
N SER A 479 -1.86 -26.89 -6.84
CA SER A 479 -1.21 -25.75 -7.50
C SER A 479 -0.60 -26.14 -8.85
N ILE A 480 -0.12 -25.15 -9.60
CA ILE A 480 0.62 -25.34 -10.86
C ILE A 480 1.87 -26.22 -10.73
N TYR A 481 2.41 -26.42 -9.52
CA TYR A 481 3.55 -27.32 -9.31
C TYR A 481 3.15 -28.79 -9.24
N GLY A 482 1.86 -29.07 -9.00
CA GLY A 482 1.34 -30.40 -8.69
C GLY A 482 1.74 -30.89 -7.30
N VAL A 483 1.01 -31.91 -6.82
CA VAL A 483 1.18 -32.47 -5.47
C VAL A 483 2.60 -32.94 -5.17
N ASP A 484 3.36 -33.37 -6.17
CA ASP A 484 4.72 -33.89 -6.02
C ASP A 484 5.78 -32.81 -5.73
N ASN A 485 5.44 -31.53 -5.90
CA ASN A 485 6.42 -30.44 -5.79
C ASN A 485 5.88 -29.17 -5.14
N GLN A 486 4.68 -29.19 -4.57
CA GLN A 486 4.08 -28.02 -3.91
C GLN A 486 4.28 -28.05 -2.40
N GLN A 487 4.32 -26.88 -1.78
CA GLN A 487 4.25 -26.71 -0.33
C GLN A 487 3.39 -25.48 -0.03
N ALA A 488 2.33 -25.64 0.76
CA ALA A 488 1.41 -24.56 1.11
C ALA A 488 1.96 -23.74 2.27
N LEU A 489 2.60 -22.60 1.98
CA LEU A 489 3.32 -21.80 2.96
C LEU A 489 2.41 -20.88 3.80
N LYS A 490 1.35 -20.33 3.19
CA LYS A 490 0.34 -19.52 3.88
C LYS A 490 -1.03 -19.72 3.22
N ILE A 491 -2.07 -19.79 4.03
CA ILE A 491 -3.47 -19.81 3.60
C ILE A 491 -4.12 -18.55 4.17
N LEU A 492 -4.85 -17.83 3.33
CA LEU A 492 -5.64 -16.65 3.68
C LEU A 492 -7.06 -16.85 3.15
N SER A 493 -8.04 -16.21 3.79
CA SER A 493 -9.44 -16.31 3.39
C SER A 493 -10.14 -14.94 3.45
N ALA A 494 -10.96 -14.69 2.44
CA ALA A 494 -11.93 -13.61 2.36
C ALA A 494 -13.00 -14.02 1.34
N ASP A 495 -14.18 -13.40 1.39
CA ASP A 495 -15.20 -13.51 0.34
C ASP A 495 -14.80 -12.54 -0.79
N PHE A 496 -14.13 -13.05 -1.85
CA PHE A 496 -13.53 -12.21 -2.88
C PHE A 496 -14.54 -11.77 -3.94
N ASP A 497 -15.66 -12.47 -4.10
CA ASP A 497 -16.69 -12.16 -5.11
C ASP A 497 -18.05 -11.71 -4.51
N HIS A 498 -18.11 -11.60 -3.18
CA HIS A 498 -19.27 -11.18 -2.40
C HIS A 498 -20.50 -12.08 -2.55
N ASP A 499 -20.30 -13.39 -2.81
CA ASP A 499 -21.39 -14.35 -2.87
C ASP A 499 -21.84 -14.87 -1.48
N GLY A 500 -21.07 -14.53 -0.43
CA GLY A 500 -21.33 -14.86 0.97
C GLY A 500 -20.59 -16.10 1.47
N ASP A 501 -19.81 -16.75 0.61
CA ASP A 501 -19.00 -17.91 0.95
C ASP A 501 -17.51 -17.51 1.05
N PRO A 502 -16.75 -17.97 2.07
CA PRO A 502 -15.34 -17.61 2.18
C PRO A 502 -14.50 -18.32 1.12
N ASP A 503 -13.76 -17.54 0.33
CA ASP A 503 -12.78 -18.01 -0.65
C ASP A 503 -11.39 -18.17 -0.02
N LEU A 504 -10.44 -18.71 -0.80
CA LEU A 504 -9.07 -18.92 -0.36
C LEU A 504 -8.03 -18.31 -1.30
N ALA A 505 -6.99 -17.73 -0.69
CA ALA A 505 -5.72 -17.44 -1.34
C ALA A 505 -4.61 -18.28 -0.68
N ILE A 506 -3.99 -19.18 -1.43
CA ILE A 506 -2.94 -20.08 -0.91
C ILE A 506 -1.61 -19.75 -1.56
N GLN A 507 -0.62 -19.43 -0.73
CA GLN A 507 0.77 -19.30 -1.16
C GLN A 507 1.42 -20.67 -1.28
N TYR A 508 1.82 -21.05 -2.48
CA TYR A 508 2.62 -22.22 -2.76
C TYR A 508 4.06 -21.88 -3.09
N VAL A 509 4.98 -22.66 -2.53
CA VAL A 509 6.40 -22.70 -2.90
C VAL A 509 6.75 -24.10 -3.40
N ARG A 510 7.93 -24.26 -4.04
CA ARG A 510 8.38 -25.57 -4.50
C ARG A 510 9.21 -26.32 -3.49
N GLN A 511 9.05 -27.66 -3.47
CA GLN A 511 9.96 -28.56 -2.76
C GLN A 511 11.32 -28.68 -3.49
N VAL A 512 11.32 -28.63 -4.83
CA VAL A 512 12.51 -28.67 -5.69
C VAL A 512 12.42 -27.58 -6.76
N PRO A 513 13.35 -26.58 -6.76
CA PRO A 513 14.33 -26.31 -5.70
C PRO A 513 13.65 -25.88 -4.40
N PHE A 514 14.25 -26.23 -3.26
CA PHE A 514 13.72 -26.00 -1.91
C PHE A 514 13.31 -24.54 -1.67
N TYR A 515 12.05 -24.32 -1.29
CA TYR A 515 11.45 -22.98 -1.11
C TYR A 515 11.63 -22.06 -2.34
N GLY A 516 11.57 -22.65 -3.53
CA GLY A 516 11.90 -21.95 -4.77
C GLY A 516 10.69 -21.35 -5.46
N GLY A 517 10.67 -20.02 -5.60
CA GLY A 517 9.52 -19.30 -6.14
C GLY A 517 8.35 -19.22 -5.16
N SER A 518 7.38 -18.36 -5.47
CA SER A 518 6.20 -18.04 -4.67
C SER A 518 5.01 -17.84 -5.60
N TYR A 519 4.00 -18.69 -5.49
CA TYR A 519 2.81 -18.67 -6.33
C TYR A 519 1.58 -18.49 -5.43
N TRP A 520 0.74 -17.53 -5.74
CA TRP A 520 -0.54 -17.37 -5.07
C TRP A 520 -1.62 -18.03 -5.93
N GLN A 521 -2.29 -19.03 -5.37
CA GLN A 521 -3.46 -19.67 -5.95
C GLN A 521 -4.71 -19.04 -5.37
N ILE A 522 -5.64 -18.61 -6.24
CA ILE A 522 -6.94 -18.06 -5.86
C ILE A 522 -8.02 -19.10 -6.13
N LEU A 523 -8.84 -19.37 -5.11
CA LEU A 523 -9.78 -20.49 -5.07
C LEU A 523 -11.15 -20.00 -4.62
N GLU A 524 -12.15 -20.17 -5.48
CA GLU A 524 -13.54 -19.79 -5.23
C GLU A 524 -14.30 -20.94 -4.56
N ASN A 525 -15.03 -20.66 -3.49
CA ASN A 525 -15.86 -21.64 -2.78
C ASN A 525 -17.23 -21.81 -3.45
N ASP A 526 -17.87 -22.98 -3.30
CA ASP A 526 -19.23 -23.24 -3.81
C ASP A 526 -20.32 -23.22 -2.73
N GLY A 527 -20.01 -22.64 -1.56
CA GLY A 527 -20.85 -22.61 -0.37
C GLY A 527 -21.05 -23.95 0.32
N SER A 528 -20.25 -24.94 -0.05
CA SER A 528 -20.22 -26.23 0.64
C SER A 528 -18.80 -26.62 1.03
N GLY A 529 -17.79 -25.81 0.72
CA GLY A 529 -16.38 -26.14 0.93
C GLY A 529 -15.72 -26.89 -0.22
N ASN A 530 -16.32 -26.91 -1.43
CA ASN A 530 -15.58 -27.36 -2.62
C ASN A 530 -15.00 -26.13 -3.34
N PHE A 531 -13.70 -26.16 -3.58
CA PHE A 531 -12.98 -25.03 -4.16
C PHE A 531 -12.67 -25.23 -5.65
N ILE A 532 -12.80 -24.14 -6.42
CA ILE A 532 -12.46 -24.07 -7.85
C ILE A 532 -11.29 -23.09 -8.04
N ASP A 533 -10.24 -23.53 -8.71
CA ASP A 533 -9.10 -22.66 -9.05
C ASP A 533 -9.47 -21.63 -10.13
N LYS A 534 -9.34 -20.35 -9.78
CA LYS A 534 -9.59 -19.20 -10.66
C LYS A 534 -8.31 -18.42 -10.98
N THR A 535 -7.13 -18.91 -10.61
CA THR A 535 -5.86 -18.19 -10.76
C THR A 535 -5.55 -17.83 -12.22
N ASP A 536 -5.97 -18.64 -13.19
CA ASP A 536 -5.81 -18.37 -14.63
C ASP A 536 -6.63 -17.14 -15.11
N GLN A 537 -7.53 -16.60 -14.28
CA GLN A 537 -8.33 -15.41 -14.57
C GLN A 537 -7.64 -14.11 -14.14
N ILE A 538 -6.53 -14.20 -13.39
CA ILE A 538 -5.73 -13.05 -12.98
C ILE A 538 -5.10 -12.40 -14.21
N SER A 539 -5.46 -11.15 -14.46
CA SER A 539 -4.92 -10.36 -15.55
C SER A 539 -3.48 -9.93 -15.21
N GLY A 540 -2.56 -10.06 -16.16
CA GLY A 540 -1.25 -9.40 -16.03
C GLY A 540 -0.11 -10.21 -15.37
N GLN A 541 -0.13 -11.55 -15.42
CA GLN A 541 0.95 -12.49 -15.03
C GLN A 541 0.80 -13.14 -13.63
N GLY A 542 -0.25 -13.95 -13.40
CA GLY A 542 -0.43 -14.73 -12.16
C GLY A 542 0.75 -15.64 -11.76
N GLU A 543 1.67 -15.94 -12.68
CA GLU A 543 2.88 -16.75 -12.44
C GLU A 543 4.15 -15.93 -12.16
N LEU A 544 4.07 -14.59 -12.02
CA LEU A 544 5.23 -13.69 -11.97
C LEU A 544 6.33 -14.12 -10.97
N ASN A 545 5.94 -14.54 -9.76
CA ASN A 545 6.83 -15.02 -8.70
C ASN A 545 6.99 -16.56 -8.68
N ALA A 546 6.23 -17.32 -9.48
CA ALA A 546 6.09 -18.77 -9.33
C ALA A 546 7.41 -19.55 -9.45
N TYR A 547 8.31 -19.11 -10.32
CA TYR A 547 9.55 -19.86 -10.59
C TYR A 547 10.80 -19.06 -10.19
N GLY A 548 11.37 -19.41 -9.04
CA GLY A 548 12.63 -18.88 -8.52
C GLY A 548 13.72 -19.93 -8.23
N GLN A 549 14.88 -19.49 -7.74
CA GLN A 549 15.93 -20.39 -7.24
C GLN A 549 15.64 -20.84 -5.80
N ARG A 550 16.48 -21.68 -5.20
CA ARG A 550 16.35 -22.11 -3.80
C ARG A 550 16.16 -20.89 -2.87
N GLN A 551 15.16 -20.94 -1.99
CA GLN A 551 14.86 -19.89 -0.99
C GLN A 551 14.67 -18.49 -1.60
N THR A 552 13.84 -18.38 -2.65
CA THR A 552 13.52 -17.09 -3.31
C THR A 552 12.02 -16.79 -3.31
N HIS A 553 11.34 -17.16 -2.23
CA HIS A 553 9.91 -16.90 -2.05
C HIS A 553 9.66 -15.55 -1.36
N ALA A 554 8.45 -15.02 -1.51
CA ALA A 554 8.00 -13.89 -0.71
C ALA A 554 7.65 -14.39 0.70
N HIS A 555 8.14 -13.72 1.74
CA HIS A 555 7.94 -14.16 3.13
C HIS A 555 6.58 -13.74 3.68
N PHE A 556 5.95 -12.72 3.09
CA PHE A 556 4.75 -12.08 3.63
C PHE A 556 3.67 -11.93 2.56
N GLY A 557 2.42 -12.12 3.00
CA GLY A 557 1.19 -11.84 2.25
C GLY A 557 0.15 -11.28 3.22
N GLN A 558 -0.61 -10.30 2.77
CA GLN A 558 -1.63 -9.62 3.57
C GLN A 558 -2.89 -9.43 2.74
N LEU A 559 -4.05 -9.71 3.33
CA LEU A 559 -5.34 -9.28 2.79
C LEU A 559 -5.63 -7.87 3.26
N ILE A 560 -5.90 -6.95 2.32
CA ILE A 560 -6.10 -5.53 2.59
C ILE A 560 -6.88 -4.91 1.42
N ASP A 561 -7.82 -4.01 1.68
CA ASP A 561 -8.47 -3.18 0.65
C ASP A 561 -7.56 -1.97 0.36
N VAL A 562 -6.70 -2.07 -0.67
CA VAL A 562 -5.66 -1.06 -0.93
C VAL A 562 -6.18 0.15 -1.70
N ASN A 563 -7.28 -0.01 -2.42
CA ASN A 563 -7.88 1.05 -3.24
C ASN A 563 -9.15 1.65 -2.62
N LYS A 564 -9.52 1.19 -1.41
CA LYS A 564 -10.65 1.61 -0.57
C LYS A 564 -12.00 1.45 -1.28
N ASP A 565 -12.13 0.51 -2.21
CA ASP A 565 -13.34 0.24 -2.97
C ASP A 565 -14.26 -0.80 -2.32
N GLY A 566 -13.88 -1.33 -1.14
CA GLY A 566 -14.65 -2.31 -0.37
C GLY A 566 -14.40 -3.76 -0.78
N HIS A 567 -13.56 -4.01 -1.78
CA HIS A 567 -13.15 -5.34 -2.21
C HIS A 567 -11.77 -5.67 -1.64
N ILE A 568 -11.63 -6.87 -1.08
CA ILE A 568 -10.36 -7.29 -0.46
C ILE A 568 -9.34 -7.64 -1.55
N ASP A 569 -8.16 -7.03 -1.45
CA ASP A 569 -7.00 -7.29 -2.30
C ASP A 569 -5.97 -8.17 -1.57
N LEU A 570 -4.97 -8.63 -2.31
CA LEU A 570 -3.81 -9.35 -1.77
C LEU A 570 -2.52 -8.56 -2.01
N ALA A 571 -1.83 -8.19 -0.93
CA ALA A 571 -0.55 -7.50 -0.94
C ALA A 571 0.62 -8.46 -0.63
N THR A 572 1.69 -8.39 -1.42
CA THR A 572 2.94 -9.13 -1.24
C THR A 572 4.10 -8.33 -1.87
N TYR A 573 5.20 -8.98 -2.26
CA TYR A 573 6.28 -8.31 -2.99
C TYR A 573 6.89 -9.18 -4.09
N ARG A 574 7.51 -8.51 -5.06
CA ARG A 574 8.24 -9.13 -6.16
C ARG A 574 9.58 -9.66 -5.67
N THR A 575 9.82 -10.96 -5.79
CA THR A 575 11.01 -11.60 -5.19
C THR A 575 12.33 -11.28 -5.89
N SER A 576 12.30 -10.76 -7.12
CA SER A 576 13.49 -10.40 -7.88
C SER A 576 14.07 -9.02 -7.56
N ASN A 577 13.26 -8.11 -7.02
CA ASN A 577 13.66 -6.70 -6.78
C ASN A 577 13.07 -6.08 -5.50
N SER A 578 12.26 -6.84 -4.74
CA SER A 578 11.60 -6.41 -3.50
C SER A 578 10.66 -5.20 -3.68
N ASN A 579 10.08 -5.01 -4.85
CA ASN A 579 9.00 -4.05 -5.06
C ASN A 579 7.69 -4.60 -4.46
N PRO A 580 6.83 -3.76 -3.84
CA PRO A 580 5.47 -4.13 -3.52
C PRO A 580 4.74 -4.68 -4.75
N LEU A 581 3.90 -5.68 -4.51
CA LEU A 581 3.11 -6.36 -5.53
C LEU A 581 1.70 -6.56 -5.00
N PHE A 582 0.72 -5.94 -5.64
CA PHE A 582 -0.69 -6.00 -5.28
C PHE A 582 -1.46 -6.78 -6.33
N TYR A 583 -2.35 -7.66 -5.86
CA TYR A 583 -3.39 -8.30 -6.65
C TYR A 583 -4.68 -7.57 -6.32
N LEU A 584 -5.11 -6.67 -7.20
CA LEU A 584 -6.26 -5.79 -7.05
C LEU A 584 -7.53 -6.49 -7.51
N ASN A 585 -8.49 -6.69 -6.63
CA ASN A 585 -9.76 -7.37 -6.89
C ASN A 585 -10.74 -6.43 -7.61
N ASP A 586 -11.41 -6.92 -8.65
CA ASP A 586 -12.46 -6.17 -9.36
C ASP A 586 -13.85 -6.27 -8.70
N GLY A 587 -13.93 -6.94 -7.55
CA GLY A 587 -15.14 -7.17 -6.77
C GLY A 587 -15.93 -8.42 -7.16
N LEU A 588 -15.44 -9.19 -8.14
CA LEU A 588 -15.99 -10.49 -8.55
C LEU A 588 -14.92 -11.60 -8.48
N GLY A 589 -13.91 -11.44 -7.61
CA GLY A 589 -12.81 -12.39 -7.46
C GLY A 589 -11.83 -12.44 -8.65
N ASN A 590 -11.88 -11.48 -9.59
CA ASN A 590 -10.87 -11.37 -10.65
C ASN A 590 -9.82 -10.33 -10.25
N PHE A 591 -8.55 -10.69 -10.37
CA PHE A 591 -7.46 -9.84 -9.92
C PHE A 591 -6.65 -9.24 -11.08
N GLU A 592 -6.22 -7.99 -10.92
CA GLU A 592 -5.20 -7.32 -11.73
C GLU A 592 -3.93 -7.11 -10.90
N ILE A 593 -2.75 -7.35 -11.49
CA ILE A 593 -1.48 -7.20 -10.77
C ILE A 593 -0.88 -5.79 -10.96
N LEU A 594 -0.55 -5.14 -9.85
CA LEU A 594 0.22 -3.90 -9.77
C LEU A 594 1.56 -4.14 -9.06
N GLU A 595 2.68 -4.02 -9.78
CA GLU A 595 4.03 -3.92 -9.17
C GLU A 595 4.39 -2.45 -9.00
N VAL A 596 4.72 -2.02 -7.77
CA VAL A 596 5.06 -0.64 -7.44
C VAL A 596 6.58 -0.48 -7.33
N PRO A 597 7.25 0.25 -8.23
CA PRO A 597 8.67 0.57 -8.09
C PRO A 597 8.93 1.36 -6.81
N THR A 598 10.03 1.07 -6.11
CA THR A 598 10.41 1.85 -4.92
C THR A 598 11.86 2.27 -4.94
N ALA A 599 12.14 3.42 -4.33
CA ALA A 599 13.49 3.79 -3.97
C ALA A 599 14.11 2.69 -3.07
N LYS A 600 15.40 2.40 -3.22
CA LYS A 600 16.09 1.36 -2.45
C LYS A 600 17.18 1.95 -1.58
N VAL A 601 17.29 1.50 -0.33
CA VAL A 601 18.38 1.92 0.57
C VAL A 601 19.54 0.92 0.50
N GLY A 602 20.57 1.30 -0.23
CA GLY A 602 21.72 0.45 -0.54
C GLY A 602 21.31 -0.81 -1.31
N SER A 603 22.18 -1.81 -1.28
CA SER A 603 21.90 -3.13 -1.85
C SER A 603 22.23 -4.24 -0.86
N PRO A 604 21.77 -4.17 0.41
CA PRO A 604 22.05 -5.21 1.39
C PRO A 604 21.40 -6.53 0.94
N PRO A 605 22.07 -7.69 1.14
CA PRO A 605 21.46 -8.98 0.89
C PRO A 605 20.13 -9.10 1.64
N GLY A 606 19.05 -9.40 0.92
CA GLY A 606 17.73 -9.62 1.51
C GLY A 606 17.03 -8.38 2.07
N GLY A 607 17.54 -7.16 1.89
CA GLY A 607 16.88 -5.94 2.36
C GLY A 607 15.86 -5.34 1.39
N ASN A 608 15.21 -4.26 1.83
CA ASN A 608 14.13 -3.52 1.17
C ASN A 608 12.86 -4.35 0.93
N LYS A 609 12.73 -5.52 1.57
CA LYS A 609 11.52 -6.36 1.51
C LYS A 609 10.39 -5.71 2.32
N PRO A 610 9.24 -5.45 1.72
CA PRO A 610 8.05 -5.06 2.47
C PRO A 610 7.65 -6.15 3.46
N ALA A 611 7.39 -5.76 4.70
CA ALA A 611 6.96 -6.65 5.78
C ALA A 611 5.47 -6.50 6.10
N LEU A 612 4.94 -5.28 6.05
CA LEU A 612 3.57 -4.95 6.42
C LEU A 612 3.11 -3.71 5.67
N TYR A 613 1.85 -3.69 5.22
CA TYR A 613 1.21 -2.56 4.55
C TYR A 613 0.07 -1.99 5.40
N SER A 614 0.01 -0.65 5.49
CA SER A 614 -1.11 0.07 6.11
C SER A 614 -1.03 1.55 5.73
N ASP A 615 -2.14 2.26 5.83
CA ASP A 615 -2.20 3.73 5.79
C ASP A 615 -2.04 4.19 7.23
N PHE A 616 -0.79 4.39 7.67
CA PHE A 616 -0.49 4.63 9.08
C PHE A 616 -0.83 6.05 9.52
N ASP A 617 -0.96 6.99 8.59
CA ASP A 617 -1.29 8.40 8.89
C ASP A 617 -2.62 8.91 8.32
N ASP A 618 -3.48 8.01 7.86
CA ASP A 618 -4.84 8.27 7.37
C ASP A 618 -4.88 9.35 6.25
N ASP A 619 -3.88 9.34 5.36
CA ASP A 619 -3.77 10.32 4.26
C ASP A 619 -4.19 9.75 2.88
N ASP A 620 -4.74 8.53 2.89
CA ASP A 620 -5.13 7.72 1.73
C ASP A 620 -3.96 7.20 0.89
N ARG A 621 -2.71 7.47 1.27
CA ARG A 621 -1.53 6.83 0.68
C ARG A 621 -1.16 5.64 1.53
N LEU A 622 -0.70 4.59 0.85
CA LEU A 622 -0.34 3.35 1.53
C LEU A 622 1.15 3.38 1.86
N GLU A 623 1.48 3.00 3.08
CA GLU A 623 2.85 2.82 3.52
C GLU A 623 3.22 1.34 3.63
N PHE A 624 4.52 1.09 3.65
CA PHE A 624 5.04 -0.19 4.11
C PHE A 624 6.32 -0.07 4.91
N ILE A 625 6.55 -1.06 5.78
CA ILE A 625 7.77 -1.16 6.59
C ILE A 625 8.72 -2.18 5.95
N SER A 626 10.02 -1.90 5.96
CA SER A 626 11.06 -2.89 5.65
C SER A 626 12.16 -2.88 6.70
N MET A 627 12.94 -3.96 6.78
CA MET A 627 14.14 -4.04 7.59
C MET A 627 15.36 -4.36 6.72
N ASN A 628 16.43 -3.60 6.93
CA ASN A 628 17.73 -3.85 6.31
C ASN A 628 18.76 -4.20 7.39
N GLN A 629 19.56 -5.24 7.13
CA GLN A 629 20.72 -5.59 7.93
C GLN A 629 22.00 -5.09 7.24
N TYR A 630 22.82 -4.35 7.96
CA TYR A 630 24.15 -3.90 7.54
C TYR A 630 25.22 -4.43 8.49
N GLU A 631 26.44 -4.62 8.01
CA GLU A 631 27.59 -4.85 8.88
C GLU A 631 28.28 -3.52 9.17
N ASN A 632 28.74 -3.33 10.40
CA ASN A 632 29.60 -2.20 10.72
C ASN A 632 30.94 -2.31 9.97
N THR A 633 31.70 -1.20 9.89
CA THR A 633 32.95 -1.16 9.11
C THR A 633 33.99 -2.19 9.56
N ASP A 634 33.98 -2.57 10.84
CA ASP A 634 34.90 -3.55 11.42
C ASP A 634 34.45 -5.01 11.22
N GLY A 635 33.22 -5.25 10.72
CA GLY A 635 32.63 -6.58 10.53
C GLY A 635 32.36 -7.33 11.84
N THR A 636 32.12 -6.60 12.93
CA THR A 636 31.95 -7.16 14.28
C THR A 636 30.53 -7.02 14.82
N GLU A 637 29.69 -6.21 14.19
CA GLU A 637 28.31 -5.97 14.63
C GLU A 637 27.39 -5.87 13.40
N SER A 638 26.22 -6.48 13.51
CA SER A 638 25.09 -6.25 12.62
C SER A 638 24.32 -5.01 13.09
N GLU A 639 23.85 -4.21 12.15
CA GLU A 639 23.01 -3.03 12.35
C GLU A 639 21.70 -3.19 11.58
N MET A 640 20.58 -3.17 12.30
CA MET A 640 19.25 -3.45 11.80
C MET A 640 18.52 -2.13 11.75
N VAL A 641 18.01 -1.79 10.58
CA VAL A 641 17.42 -0.49 10.29
C VAL A 641 16.06 -0.67 9.67
N PHE A 642 15.06 -0.06 10.30
CA PHE A 642 13.68 -0.09 9.84
C PHE A 642 13.39 1.19 9.05
N TYR A 643 12.88 1.01 7.84
CA TYR A 643 12.48 2.10 6.96
C TYR A 643 10.99 2.04 6.72
N LEU A 644 10.34 3.19 6.83
CA LEU A 644 8.97 3.43 6.41
C LEU A 644 8.99 4.04 5.00
N TYR A 645 8.23 3.45 4.11
CA TYR A 645 7.99 3.92 2.76
C TYR A 645 6.56 4.39 2.62
N GLU A 646 6.32 5.40 1.80
CA GLU A 646 4.99 5.92 1.44
C GLU A 646 4.86 5.97 -0.08
N PHE A 647 3.67 5.68 -0.59
CA PHE A 647 3.37 5.83 -2.01
C PHE A 647 3.06 7.28 -2.38
N ASN A 648 3.51 7.70 -3.57
CA ASN A 648 3.34 9.08 -4.05
C ASN A 648 1.88 9.53 -4.23
N ALA A 649 0.94 8.58 -4.33
CA ALA A 649 -0.48 8.83 -4.50
C ALA A 649 -1.32 7.65 -3.96
N PRO A 650 -2.61 7.89 -3.64
CA PRO A 650 -3.56 6.81 -3.38
C PRO A 650 -3.67 5.86 -4.58
N ILE A 651 -3.80 4.56 -4.32
CA ILE A 651 -4.09 3.57 -5.35
C ILE A 651 -5.59 3.60 -5.62
N GLY A 652 -5.99 3.71 -6.89
CA GLY A 652 -7.37 3.77 -7.31
C GLY A 652 -7.76 2.66 -8.28
N THR A 653 -9.04 2.65 -8.65
CA THR A 653 -9.68 1.66 -9.52
C THR A 653 -9.75 2.11 -10.99
N GLY A 654 -9.32 3.32 -11.32
CA GLY A 654 -9.35 3.86 -12.68
C GLY A 654 -8.17 3.40 -13.56
N PRO A 655 -8.12 3.84 -14.83
CA PRO A 655 -6.98 3.58 -15.70
C PRO A 655 -5.68 4.12 -15.10
N GLU A 656 -4.58 3.37 -15.23
CA GLU A 656 -3.29 3.71 -14.60
C GLU A 656 -3.42 3.92 -13.07
N PHE A 657 -4.38 3.23 -12.44
CA PHE A 657 -4.61 3.21 -10.98
C PHE A 657 -4.95 4.58 -10.37
N VAL A 658 -5.48 5.52 -11.16
CA VAL A 658 -5.99 6.79 -10.62
C VAL A 658 -7.30 6.58 -9.85
N THR A 659 -7.58 7.43 -8.86
CA THR A 659 -8.83 7.32 -8.08
C THR A 659 -10.04 7.66 -8.94
N SER A 660 -11.14 6.93 -8.76
CA SER A 660 -12.41 7.16 -9.47
C SER A 660 -12.98 8.57 -9.21
N ILE A 661 -12.67 9.14 -8.04
CA ILE A 661 -12.98 10.53 -7.67
C ILE A 661 -12.26 11.51 -8.61
N SER A 662 -10.95 11.31 -8.86
CA SER A 662 -10.18 12.21 -9.73
C SER A 662 -10.68 12.22 -11.19
N LEU A 663 -11.38 11.15 -11.59
CA LEU A 663 -12.03 11.01 -12.89
C LEU A 663 -13.40 11.70 -12.98
N GLY A 664 -13.96 12.16 -11.85
CA GLY A 664 -15.33 12.66 -11.76
C GLY A 664 -16.38 11.58 -12.02
N ALA A 665 -16.04 10.32 -11.77
CA ALA A 665 -16.94 9.17 -11.90
C ALA A 665 -16.82 8.28 -10.65
N PRO A 666 -17.37 8.72 -9.50
CA PRO A 666 -17.28 7.98 -8.23
C PRO A 666 -17.65 6.52 -8.40
N GLY A 667 -16.77 5.65 -7.89
CA GLY A 667 -16.93 4.20 -7.92
C GLY A 667 -16.46 3.52 -9.21
N PHE A 668 -16.16 4.23 -10.31
CA PHE A 668 -15.73 3.59 -11.56
C PHE A 668 -14.51 2.68 -11.35
N ASN A 669 -14.61 1.41 -11.78
CA ASN A 669 -13.54 0.42 -11.74
C ASN A 669 -13.26 -0.08 -13.17
N GLU A 670 -12.05 0.21 -13.67
CA GLU A 670 -11.59 -0.09 -15.03
C GLU A 670 -11.55 -1.60 -15.29
N SER A 671 -10.96 -2.36 -14.37
CA SER A 671 -10.83 -3.82 -14.47
C SER A 671 -12.19 -4.49 -14.48
N TYR A 672 -13.06 -4.13 -13.53
CA TYR A 672 -14.45 -4.59 -13.50
C TYR A 672 -15.16 -4.24 -14.81
N TYR A 673 -15.08 -2.99 -15.25
CA TYR A 673 -15.80 -2.49 -16.42
C TYR A 673 -15.44 -3.29 -17.68
N LEU A 674 -14.16 -3.56 -17.89
CA LEU A 674 -13.68 -4.33 -19.04
C LEU A 674 -14.07 -5.81 -18.94
N ASN A 675 -14.01 -6.40 -17.74
CA ASN A 675 -14.38 -7.81 -17.54
C ASN A 675 -15.89 -8.05 -17.71
N ALA A 676 -16.72 -7.16 -17.17
CA ALA A 676 -18.18 -7.22 -17.28
C ALA A 676 -18.68 -6.88 -18.70
N ASN A 677 -17.94 -6.08 -19.48
CA ASN A 677 -18.36 -5.56 -20.78
C ASN A 677 -17.40 -5.96 -21.91
N LEU A 678 -17.47 -7.23 -22.36
CA LEU A 678 -16.57 -7.77 -23.40
C LEU A 678 -16.54 -6.98 -24.72
N GLY A 679 -17.62 -6.26 -25.05
CA GLY A 679 -17.64 -5.34 -26.20
C GLY A 679 -16.71 -4.14 -25.99
N ALA A 680 -16.74 -3.52 -24.82
CA ALA A 680 -15.83 -2.44 -24.43
C ALA A 680 -14.38 -2.94 -24.43
N LYS A 681 -14.13 -4.12 -23.83
CA LYS A 681 -12.81 -4.77 -23.82
C LYS A 681 -12.25 -4.98 -25.22
N ALA A 682 -13.08 -5.42 -26.17
CA ALA A 682 -12.68 -5.61 -27.56
C ALA A 682 -12.39 -4.27 -28.27
N ASP A 683 -13.17 -3.22 -27.99
CA ASP A 683 -12.97 -1.89 -28.58
C ASP A 683 -11.68 -1.22 -28.06
N VAL A 684 -11.38 -1.35 -26.77
CA VAL A 684 -10.12 -0.87 -26.16
C VAL A 684 -8.92 -1.66 -26.69
N SER A 685 -8.98 -2.98 -26.66
CA SER A 685 -7.92 -3.85 -27.21
C SER A 685 -7.70 -3.63 -28.72
N GLY A 686 -8.74 -3.19 -29.43
CA GLY A 686 -8.70 -2.83 -30.85
C GLY A 686 -8.19 -1.41 -31.14
N GLY A 687 -7.93 -0.60 -30.11
CA GLY A 687 -7.47 0.79 -30.22
C GLY A 687 -8.53 1.79 -30.67
N LYS A 688 -9.82 1.48 -30.49
CA LYS A 688 -10.91 2.45 -30.73
C LYS A 688 -11.01 3.48 -29.60
N TYR A 689 -10.72 3.04 -28.38
CA TYR A 689 -10.63 3.84 -27.16
C TYR A 689 -9.30 3.49 -26.47
N ASP A 690 -8.69 4.45 -25.78
CA ASP A 690 -7.43 4.20 -25.07
C ASP A 690 -7.69 3.43 -23.78
N THR A 691 -8.81 3.70 -23.11
CA THR A 691 -9.22 3.07 -21.85
C THR A 691 -10.70 2.64 -21.85
N GLY A 692 -11.06 1.74 -20.93
CA GLY A 692 -12.43 1.40 -20.58
C GLY A 692 -13.21 2.61 -20.07
N PHE A 693 -12.57 3.50 -19.31
CA PHE A 693 -13.14 4.77 -18.90
C PHE A 693 -13.54 5.66 -20.09
N ASP A 694 -12.69 5.77 -21.12
CA ASP A 694 -13.03 6.52 -22.35
C ASP A 694 -14.25 5.93 -23.05
N HIS A 695 -14.30 4.59 -23.14
CA HIS A 695 -15.46 3.88 -23.67
C HIS A 695 -16.72 4.13 -22.81
N TYR A 696 -16.59 4.08 -21.48
CA TYR A 696 -17.69 4.34 -20.56
C TYR A 696 -18.27 5.74 -20.77
N LEU A 697 -17.44 6.78 -20.85
CA LEU A 697 -17.90 8.14 -21.10
C LEU A 697 -18.55 8.31 -22.48
N ALA A 698 -18.00 7.66 -23.51
CA ALA A 698 -18.47 7.82 -24.88
C ALA A 698 -19.77 7.04 -25.18
N GLU A 699 -19.88 5.82 -24.67
CA GLU A 699 -20.96 4.88 -25.03
C GLU A 699 -21.57 4.23 -23.79
N GLY A 700 -20.74 3.68 -22.90
CA GLY A 700 -21.18 2.79 -21.83
C GLY A 700 -22.18 3.40 -20.85
N LYS A 701 -21.92 4.64 -20.41
CA LYS A 701 -22.78 5.38 -19.50
C LYS A 701 -24.18 5.57 -20.06
N SER A 702 -24.29 5.97 -21.33
CA SER A 702 -25.57 6.16 -22.02
C SER A 702 -26.29 4.85 -22.33
N ALA A 703 -25.54 3.76 -22.43
CA ALA A 703 -26.06 2.41 -22.67
C ALA A 703 -26.49 1.70 -21.36
N GLY A 704 -26.28 2.32 -20.20
CA GLY A 704 -26.61 1.72 -18.89
C GLY A 704 -25.69 0.55 -18.51
N LEU A 705 -24.42 0.57 -18.96
CA LEU A 705 -23.45 -0.42 -18.53
C LEU A 705 -22.97 -0.11 -17.11
N SER A 706 -22.91 -1.12 -16.24
CA SER A 706 -22.39 -0.96 -14.88
C SER A 706 -20.91 -0.59 -14.90
N ALA A 707 -20.53 0.34 -14.04
CA ALA A 707 -19.17 0.87 -13.92
C ALA A 707 -18.37 0.23 -12.76
N PHE A 708 -19.03 -0.54 -11.89
CA PHE A 708 -18.46 -1.15 -10.70
C PHE A 708 -19.26 -2.37 -10.26
N ALA A 709 -18.63 -3.18 -9.41
CA ALA A 709 -19.19 -4.41 -8.89
C ALA A 709 -20.31 -4.16 -7.85
N PRO A 710 -21.17 -5.16 -7.60
CA PRO A 710 -21.94 -5.22 -6.36
C PRO A 710 -21.06 -5.03 -5.12
N GLN A 711 -21.63 -4.54 -4.01
CA GLN A 711 -20.94 -4.34 -2.72
C GLN A 711 -19.84 -3.26 -2.70
N THR A 712 -19.52 -2.62 -3.83
CA THR A 712 -18.54 -1.53 -3.88
C THR A 712 -18.86 -0.40 -2.88
N LYS A 713 -17.82 0.03 -2.17
CA LYS A 713 -17.75 1.26 -1.39
C LYS A 713 -17.40 2.41 -2.32
N ILE A 714 -18.28 3.41 -2.37
CA ILE A 714 -18.22 4.53 -3.30
C ILE A 714 -18.03 5.80 -2.50
N SER A 715 -16.92 6.47 -2.73
CA SER A 715 -16.60 7.76 -2.11
C SER A 715 -16.67 8.87 -3.14
N GLY A 716 -17.34 9.98 -2.81
CA GLY A 716 -17.18 11.25 -3.51
C GLY A 716 -16.04 12.07 -2.95
N GLY A 717 -15.62 13.08 -3.71
CA GLY A 717 -14.52 13.96 -3.35
C GLY A 717 -14.96 15.26 -2.69
N VAL A 718 -14.13 16.28 -2.87
CA VAL A 718 -14.52 17.65 -2.51
C VAL A 718 -15.38 18.23 -3.63
N GLY A 719 -16.53 18.77 -3.27
CA GLY A 719 -17.35 19.57 -4.16
C GLY A 719 -18.68 18.94 -4.45
N ILE A 720 -18.97 18.76 -5.73
CA ILE A 720 -20.26 18.30 -6.26
C ILE A 720 -19.99 16.98 -6.98
N ASP A 721 -20.36 15.88 -6.34
CA ASP A 721 -20.14 14.54 -6.84
C ASP A 721 -21.47 13.91 -7.29
N THR A 722 -21.42 13.22 -8.44
CA THR A 722 -22.59 12.57 -9.04
C THR A 722 -22.34 11.10 -9.26
N LEU A 723 -22.96 10.26 -8.44
CA LEU A 723 -23.02 8.82 -8.66
C LEU A 723 -23.98 8.52 -9.82
N THR A 724 -23.54 7.72 -10.79
CA THR A 724 -24.40 7.25 -11.88
C THR A 724 -24.78 5.79 -11.65
N LEU A 725 -26.08 5.50 -11.64
CA LEU A 725 -26.62 4.15 -11.54
C LEU A 725 -27.28 3.74 -12.87
N PRO A 726 -27.06 2.50 -13.34
CA PRO A 726 -27.45 2.09 -14.69
C PRO A 726 -28.97 1.88 -14.87
N ASN A 727 -29.72 1.69 -13.79
CA ASN A 727 -31.15 1.37 -13.83
C ASN A 727 -32.04 2.54 -13.37
N SER A 728 -33.36 2.32 -13.39
CA SER A 728 -34.34 3.36 -13.06
C SER A 728 -34.45 3.56 -11.55
N VAL A 729 -34.98 4.70 -11.11
CA VAL A 729 -35.18 4.99 -9.67
C VAL A 729 -35.99 3.88 -8.98
N SER A 730 -36.99 3.30 -9.67
CA SER A 730 -37.84 2.25 -9.13
C SER A 730 -37.14 0.93 -8.84
N ASP A 731 -35.88 0.79 -9.28
CA ASP A 731 -35.07 -0.40 -9.11
C ASP A 731 -34.15 -0.28 -7.88
N TYR A 732 -34.17 0.85 -7.18
CA TYR A 732 -33.29 1.11 -6.03
C TYR A 732 -34.05 1.57 -4.78
N LEU A 733 -33.48 1.23 -3.63
CA LEU A 733 -33.76 1.85 -2.34
C LEU A 733 -32.51 2.65 -1.92
N VAL A 734 -32.70 3.93 -1.60
CA VAL A 734 -31.64 4.81 -1.09
C VAL A 734 -31.94 5.10 0.38
N ASP A 735 -31.08 4.63 1.28
CA ASP A 735 -31.07 4.98 2.69
C ASP A 735 -29.90 5.93 2.98
N ASN A 736 -30.23 7.19 3.26
CA ASN A 736 -29.29 8.27 3.53
C ASN A 736 -29.39 8.80 4.97
N ALA A 737 -29.89 7.97 5.91
CA ALA A 737 -30.08 8.38 7.30
C ALA A 737 -28.76 8.58 8.09
N SER A 738 -27.68 7.96 7.62
CA SER A 738 -26.32 8.06 8.16
C SER A 738 -25.38 8.80 7.20
N GLU A 739 -24.16 9.07 7.64
CA GLU A 739 -23.10 9.66 6.81
C GLU A 739 -22.72 8.75 5.63
N THR A 740 -22.52 7.46 5.91
CA THR A 740 -22.45 6.42 4.88
C THR A 740 -23.87 5.98 4.54
N TRP A 741 -24.27 6.18 3.29
CA TRP A 741 -25.55 5.75 2.75
C TRP A 741 -25.48 4.30 2.32
N THR A 742 -26.64 3.65 2.30
CA THR A 742 -26.81 2.35 1.67
C THR A 742 -27.74 2.50 0.48
N ILE A 743 -27.27 2.10 -0.70
CA ILE A 743 -28.09 2.01 -1.90
C ILE A 743 -28.25 0.54 -2.26
N SER A 744 -29.46 0.01 -2.25
CA SER A 744 -29.74 -1.40 -2.57
C SER A 744 -30.57 -1.51 -3.83
N ALA A 745 -30.21 -2.43 -4.73
CA ALA A 745 -31.08 -2.77 -5.84
C ALA A 745 -32.22 -3.70 -5.37
N ILE A 746 -33.45 -3.33 -5.70
CA ILE A 746 -34.66 -4.03 -5.28
C ILE A 746 -34.68 -5.44 -5.89
N ASP A 747 -35.16 -6.42 -5.10
CA ASP A 747 -35.24 -7.84 -5.48
C ASP A 747 -33.89 -8.49 -5.85
N SER A 748 -32.78 -7.93 -5.34
CA SER A 748 -31.43 -8.48 -5.46
C SER A 748 -30.69 -8.42 -4.12
N GLN A 749 -29.55 -9.10 -4.02
CA GLN A 749 -28.61 -8.94 -2.89
C GLN A 749 -27.60 -7.82 -3.13
N ILE A 750 -27.72 -7.07 -4.23
CA ILE A 750 -26.78 -6.00 -4.59
C ILE A 750 -27.03 -4.78 -3.71
N SER A 751 -25.98 -4.34 -3.03
CA SER A 751 -25.94 -3.10 -2.25
C SER A 751 -24.65 -2.33 -2.49
N TYR A 752 -24.64 -1.02 -2.28
CA TYR A 752 -23.47 -0.17 -2.33
C TYR A 752 -23.41 0.68 -1.05
N SER A 753 -22.21 0.89 -0.53
CA SER A 753 -21.95 1.82 0.58
C SER A 753 -21.45 3.14 0.00
N VAL A 754 -22.12 4.26 0.27
CA VAL A 754 -21.85 5.51 -0.42
C VAL A 754 -21.57 6.63 0.57
N VAL A 755 -20.48 7.38 0.41
CA VAL A 755 -20.13 8.52 1.27
C VAL A 755 -19.74 9.73 0.41
N GLY A 756 -20.07 10.93 0.87
CA GLY A 756 -19.65 12.17 0.20
C GLY A 756 -20.23 12.37 -1.20
N ILE A 757 -21.44 11.87 -1.48
CA ILE A 757 -22.13 12.05 -2.76
C ILE A 757 -23.29 13.04 -2.61
N GLU A 758 -23.36 14.04 -3.48
CA GLU A 758 -24.46 15.02 -3.46
C GLU A 758 -25.59 14.66 -4.43
N ARG A 759 -25.28 13.94 -5.52
CA ARG A 759 -26.24 13.66 -6.61
C ARG A 759 -26.23 12.19 -7.01
N ILE A 760 -27.40 11.68 -7.37
CA ILE A 760 -27.56 10.38 -8.02
C ILE A 760 -28.26 10.58 -9.36
N ALA A 761 -27.60 10.13 -10.42
CA ALA A 761 -28.15 10.07 -11.78
C ALA A 761 -28.59 8.62 -12.06
N PHE A 762 -29.90 8.41 -12.14
CA PHE A 762 -30.51 7.16 -12.59
C PHE A 762 -30.74 7.20 -14.10
N ALA A 763 -31.12 6.07 -14.69
CA ALA A 763 -31.43 5.99 -16.12
C ALA A 763 -32.60 6.90 -16.56
N ASP A 764 -33.54 7.19 -15.65
CA ASP A 764 -34.78 7.91 -15.93
C ASP A 764 -34.96 9.23 -15.15
N ALA A 765 -34.13 9.52 -14.15
CA ALA A 765 -34.23 10.73 -13.33
C ALA A 765 -32.91 11.12 -12.64
N ASN A 766 -32.81 12.36 -12.17
CA ASN A 766 -31.70 12.84 -11.35
C ASN A 766 -32.22 13.33 -10.00
N TYR A 767 -31.51 12.99 -8.93
CA TYR A 767 -31.83 13.40 -7.56
C TYR A 767 -30.63 14.09 -6.93
N ALA A 768 -30.88 15.18 -6.21
CA ALA A 768 -29.90 15.90 -5.42
C ALA A 768 -30.26 15.82 -3.92
N TYR A 769 -29.26 15.54 -3.09
CA TYR A 769 -29.41 15.27 -1.65
C TYR A 769 -28.70 16.32 -0.79
N ASP A 770 -27.98 17.27 -1.40
CA ASP A 770 -27.28 18.37 -0.76
C ASP A 770 -28.26 19.47 -0.29
N LEU A 771 -29.12 19.16 0.67
CA LEU A 771 -30.07 20.13 1.23
C LEU A 771 -29.42 21.24 2.08
N ALA A 772 -28.18 21.03 2.51
CA ALA A 772 -27.35 22.10 3.04
C ALA A 772 -26.64 22.91 1.93
N GLY A 773 -26.59 22.37 0.71
CA GLY A 773 -25.91 22.91 -0.47
C GLY A 773 -26.87 23.49 -1.52
N HIS A 774 -26.54 23.26 -2.79
CA HIS A 774 -27.16 23.93 -3.93
C HIS A 774 -28.60 23.50 -4.17
N ALA A 775 -28.94 22.22 -3.96
CA ALA A 775 -30.33 21.78 -4.05
C ALA A 775 -31.20 22.46 -3.00
N GLY A 776 -30.74 22.48 -1.74
CA GLY A 776 -31.42 23.14 -0.63
C GLY A 776 -31.63 24.64 -0.86
N GLN A 777 -30.58 25.34 -1.29
CA GLN A 777 -30.64 26.76 -1.64
C GLN A 777 -31.67 27.02 -2.75
N THR A 778 -31.68 26.18 -3.78
CA THR A 778 -32.62 26.30 -4.91
C THR A 778 -34.07 26.12 -4.47
N VAL A 779 -34.40 25.04 -3.75
CA VAL A 779 -35.79 24.79 -3.34
C VAL A 779 -36.31 25.84 -2.34
N LYS A 780 -35.44 26.33 -1.44
CA LYS A 780 -35.79 27.41 -0.50
C LYS A 780 -36.06 28.72 -1.22
N LEU A 781 -35.24 29.08 -2.20
CA LEU A 781 -35.42 30.26 -3.05
C LEU A 781 -36.73 30.18 -3.83
N LEU A 782 -36.99 29.04 -4.50
CA LEU A 782 -38.22 28.83 -5.26
C LEU A 782 -39.45 28.89 -4.35
N GLY A 783 -39.38 28.27 -3.16
CA GLY A 783 -40.45 28.30 -2.16
C GLY A 783 -40.81 29.72 -1.74
N VAL A 784 -39.82 30.54 -1.40
CA VAL A 784 -40.07 31.90 -0.88
C VAL A 784 -40.45 32.90 -1.98
N LEU A 785 -39.92 32.76 -3.20
CA LEU A 785 -40.13 33.72 -4.28
C LEU A 785 -41.26 33.34 -5.23
N LEU A 786 -41.53 32.06 -5.42
CA LEU A 786 -42.48 31.55 -6.42
C LEU A 786 -43.53 30.59 -5.82
N GLY A 787 -43.30 30.07 -4.62
CA GLY A 787 -44.22 29.20 -3.90
C GLY A 787 -43.94 27.71 -4.09
N THR A 788 -44.65 26.87 -3.34
CA THR A 788 -44.45 25.41 -3.29
C THR A 788 -44.56 24.72 -4.66
N ASP A 789 -45.44 25.18 -5.56
CA ASP A 789 -45.56 24.61 -6.91
C ASP A 789 -44.27 24.78 -7.73
N ALA A 790 -43.57 25.92 -7.56
CA ALA A 790 -42.29 26.16 -8.22
C ALA A 790 -41.16 25.40 -7.53
N ALA A 791 -41.20 25.27 -6.21
CA ALA A 791 -40.25 24.46 -5.44
C ALA A 791 -40.33 22.96 -5.73
N ASN A 792 -41.41 22.49 -6.38
CA ASN A 792 -41.57 21.10 -6.85
C ASN A 792 -41.42 20.97 -8.38
N ASN A 793 -41.05 22.04 -9.08
CA ASN A 793 -40.88 22.02 -10.53
C ASN A 793 -39.45 21.62 -10.88
N LYS A 794 -39.28 20.41 -11.40
CA LYS A 794 -37.98 19.79 -11.72
C LYS A 794 -37.12 20.61 -12.67
N ASP A 795 -37.73 21.32 -13.62
CA ASP A 795 -37.02 22.18 -14.58
C ASP A 795 -36.50 23.45 -13.89
N TYR A 796 -37.30 24.05 -12.99
CA TYR A 796 -36.85 25.22 -12.23
C TYR A 796 -35.78 24.86 -11.20
N ILE A 797 -35.91 23.69 -10.56
CA ILE A 797 -34.89 23.17 -9.67
C ILE A 797 -33.60 22.92 -10.45
N GLY A 798 -33.70 22.24 -11.60
CA GLY A 798 -32.56 21.95 -12.46
C GLY A 798 -31.79 23.20 -12.90
N GLU A 799 -32.51 24.23 -13.35
CA GLU A 799 -31.89 25.51 -13.71
C GLU A 799 -31.24 26.22 -12.50
N GLY A 800 -31.88 26.19 -11.32
CA GLY A 800 -31.31 26.78 -10.10
C GLY A 800 -30.01 26.08 -9.67
N ILE A 801 -30.01 24.75 -9.63
CA ILE A 801 -28.83 23.94 -9.32
C ILE A 801 -27.72 24.21 -10.35
N LYS A 802 -28.04 24.17 -11.64
CA LYS A 802 -27.09 24.45 -12.74
C LYS A 802 -26.43 25.83 -12.61
N ILE A 803 -27.17 26.85 -12.17
CA ILE A 803 -26.62 28.18 -11.94
C ILE A 803 -25.66 28.19 -10.75
N LEU A 804 -26.01 27.56 -9.63
CA LEU A 804 -25.13 27.48 -8.44
C LEU A 804 -23.89 26.63 -8.71
N ASP A 805 -24.04 25.50 -9.39
CA ASP A 805 -22.94 24.62 -9.81
C ASP A 805 -21.94 25.33 -10.74
N SER A 806 -22.36 26.40 -11.43
CA SER A 806 -21.47 27.25 -12.25
C SER A 806 -20.58 28.21 -11.43
N GLY A 807 -20.73 28.23 -10.09
CA GLY A 807 -19.96 29.04 -9.17
C GLY A 807 -20.58 30.41 -8.81
N ILE A 808 -21.83 30.65 -9.21
CA ILE A 808 -22.58 31.86 -8.79
C ILE A 808 -22.94 31.73 -7.31
N SER A 809 -22.77 32.81 -6.55
CA SER A 809 -23.13 32.79 -5.13
C SER A 809 -24.65 32.74 -4.92
N TYR A 810 -25.08 32.16 -3.79
CA TYR A 810 -26.50 32.12 -3.44
C TYR A 810 -27.15 33.51 -3.37
N GLU A 811 -26.41 34.51 -2.89
CA GLU A 811 -26.88 35.91 -2.84
C GLU A 811 -27.10 36.49 -4.25
N GLU A 812 -26.18 36.24 -5.17
CA GLU A 812 -26.33 36.67 -6.56
C GLU A 812 -27.51 35.98 -7.24
N LEU A 813 -27.68 34.66 -7.05
CA LEU A 813 -28.83 33.94 -7.55
C LEU A 813 -30.14 34.50 -6.96
N MET A 814 -30.18 34.79 -5.66
CA MET A 814 -31.33 35.41 -5.02
C MET A 814 -31.62 36.80 -5.62
N GLY A 815 -30.60 37.61 -5.87
CA GLY A 815 -30.74 38.92 -6.52
C GLY A 815 -31.30 38.80 -7.94
N LEU A 816 -30.80 37.85 -8.74
CA LEU A 816 -31.33 37.54 -10.06
C LEU A 816 -32.80 37.13 -9.99
N ALA A 817 -33.15 36.27 -9.04
CA ALA A 817 -34.51 35.78 -8.87
C ALA A 817 -35.47 36.89 -8.37
N VAL A 818 -35.07 37.72 -7.42
CA VAL A 818 -35.85 38.88 -6.96
C VAL A 818 -36.10 39.86 -8.11
N ASN A 819 -35.06 40.17 -8.89
CA ASN A 819 -35.19 41.03 -10.07
C ASN A 819 -36.10 40.40 -11.14
N PHE A 820 -36.01 39.10 -11.35
CA PHE A 820 -36.88 38.39 -12.29
C PHE A 820 -38.36 38.46 -11.88
N VAL A 821 -38.66 38.28 -10.58
CA VAL A 821 -40.04 38.24 -10.07
C VAL A 821 -40.64 39.65 -9.89
N PHE A 822 -39.85 40.61 -9.42
CA PHE A 822 -40.35 41.91 -8.97
C PHE A 822 -39.77 43.12 -9.73
N GLY A 823 -38.78 42.92 -10.60
CA GLY A 823 -38.01 43.97 -11.29
C GLY A 823 -36.84 44.51 -10.46
N ALA A 824 -36.02 45.36 -11.10
CA ALA A 824 -34.74 45.83 -10.53
C ALA A 824 -34.90 46.72 -9.27
N ASP A 825 -36.03 47.42 -9.15
CA ASP A 825 -36.35 48.27 -8.00
C ASP A 825 -37.72 47.85 -7.42
N PRO A 826 -37.79 46.73 -6.70
CA PRO A 826 -39.06 46.17 -6.24
C PRO A 826 -39.73 47.10 -5.23
N ASN A 827 -41.05 47.28 -5.35
CA ASN A 827 -41.81 48.03 -4.34
C ASN A 827 -41.77 47.26 -3.00
N PRO A 828 -41.28 47.86 -1.90
CA PRO A 828 -41.13 47.16 -0.62
C PRO A 828 -42.41 46.48 -0.13
N ALA A 829 -43.56 47.14 -0.23
CA ALA A 829 -44.83 46.58 0.23
C ALA A 829 -45.29 45.39 -0.62
N ILE A 830 -45.01 45.40 -1.93
CA ILE A 830 -45.33 44.27 -2.83
C ILE A 830 -44.42 43.08 -2.52
N LEU A 831 -43.11 43.32 -2.36
CA LEU A 831 -42.14 42.29 -2.02
C LEU A 831 -42.48 41.61 -0.69
N ILE A 832 -42.63 42.40 0.39
CA ILE A 832 -42.96 41.91 1.73
C ILE A 832 -44.30 41.18 1.72
N GLY A 833 -45.32 41.76 1.09
CA GLY A 833 -46.64 41.15 1.00
C GLY A 833 -46.61 39.81 0.26
N SER A 834 -45.83 39.70 -0.82
CA SER A 834 -45.69 38.47 -1.60
C SER A 834 -44.96 37.38 -0.82
N ILE A 835 -43.82 37.70 -0.21
CA ILE A 835 -43.06 36.76 0.62
C ILE A 835 -43.89 36.28 1.81
N TYR A 836 -44.52 37.21 2.55
CA TYR A 836 -45.35 36.87 3.70
C TYR A 836 -46.51 35.96 3.32
N ASN A 837 -47.16 36.23 2.18
CA ASN A 837 -48.27 35.41 1.73
C ASN A 837 -47.83 33.97 1.39
N LYS A 838 -46.66 33.79 0.79
CA LYS A 838 -46.11 32.45 0.51
C LYS A 838 -45.69 31.72 1.79
N LEU A 839 -45.16 32.42 2.79
CA LEU A 839 -44.77 31.82 4.06
C LEU A 839 -45.97 31.47 4.95
N VAL A 840 -46.97 32.35 5.03
CA VAL A 840 -48.04 32.29 6.04
C VAL A 840 -49.40 31.89 5.44
N GLY A 841 -49.58 31.99 4.12
CA GLY A 841 -50.85 31.72 3.44
C GLY A 841 -51.92 32.81 3.62
N SER A 842 -51.56 33.99 4.11
CA SER A 842 -52.48 35.12 4.35
C SER A 842 -51.84 36.48 4.01
N GLU A 843 -52.64 37.56 3.99
CA GLU A 843 -52.10 38.91 3.75
C GLU A 843 -51.22 39.36 4.93
N ALA A 844 -50.11 40.04 4.62
CA ALA A 844 -49.21 40.59 5.62
C ALA A 844 -49.92 41.65 6.50
N PRO A 845 -49.82 41.56 7.83
CA PRO A 845 -50.26 42.64 8.71
C PRO A 845 -49.55 43.95 8.35
N GLN A 846 -50.30 45.06 8.35
CA GLN A 846 -49.73 46.37 7.98
C GLN A 846 -48.50 46.73 8.83
N SER A 847 -48.44 46.31 10.10
CA SER A 847 -47.28 46.53 10.97
C SER A 847 -46.01 45.88 10.46
N ILE A 848 -46.10 44.69 9.86
CA ILE A 848 -44.95 43.98 9.25
C ILE A 848 -44.52 44.69 7.96
N ILE A 849 -45.50 45.09 7.12
CA ILE A 849 -45.22 45.86 5.90
C ILE A 849 -44.50 47.17 6.27
N ASP A 850 -44.98 47.92 7.26
CA ASP A 850 -44.40 49.19 7.67
C ASP A 850 -42.98 49.03 8.22
N GLU A 851 -42.75 48.01 9.06
CA GLU A 851 -41.45 47.71 9.67
C GLU A 851 -40.38 47.37 8.61
N TYR A 852 -40.64 46.36 7.79
CA TYR A 852 -39.67 45.92 6.78
C TYR A 852 -39.55 46.92 5.62
N SER A 853 -40.61 47.67 5.28
CA SER A 853 -40.50 48.74 4.28
C SER A 853 -39.59 49.87 4.77
N ALA A 854 -39.62 50.19 6.07
CA ALA A 854 -38.70 51.19 6.62
C ALA A 854 -37.24 50.75 6.48
N ALA A 855 -36.94 49.47 6.76
CA ALA A 855 -35.61 48.89 6.63
C ALA A 855 -35.10 48.85 5.17
N LEU A 856 -35.96 48.46 4.22
CA LEU A 856 -35.65 48.47 2.79
C LEU A 856 -35.42 49.90 2.27
N ASN A 857 -36.29 50.85 2.63
CA ASN A 857 -36.17 52.25 2.17
C ASN A 857 -34.95 52.98 2.75
N SER A 858 -34.49 52.59 3.96
CA SER A 858 -33.28 53.15 4.54
C SER A 858 -32.00 52.49 4.03
N GLY A 859 -32.09 51.42 3.23
CA GLY A 859 -30.97 50.58 2.81
C GLY A 859 -30.34 49.77 3.95
N ALA A 860 -31.06 49.60 5.07
CA ALA A 860 -30.59 48.79 6.20
C ALA A 860 -30.78 47.28 5.94
N LEU A 861 -31.67 46.94 5.01
CA LEU A 861 -31.89 45.61 4.47
C LEU A 861 -32.03 45.75 2.95
N SER A 862 -31.43 44.84 2.18
CA SER A 862 -31.66 44.79 0.73
C SER A 862 -32.86 43.89 0.37
N PRO A 863 -33.47 44.04 -0.81
CA PRO A 863 -34.53 43.15 -1.28
C PRO A 863 -34.12 41.66 -1.27
N GLU A 864 -32.93 41.35 -1.78
CA GLU A 864 -32.34 40.02 -1.78
C GLU A 864 -32.01 39.55 -0.36
N GLY A 865 -31.48 40.42 0.51
CA GLY A 865 -31.24 40.09 1.92
C GLY A 865 -32.53 39.75 2.69
N LEU A 866 -33.64 40.43 2.39
CA LEU A 866 -34.96 40.07 2.93
C LEU A 866 -35.41 38.69 2.41
N ALA A 867 -35.24 38.43 1.12
CA ALA A 867 -35.63 37.16 0.51
C ALA A 867 -34.80 35.97 1.03
N MET A 868 -33.48 36.15 1.22
CA MET A 868 -32.62 35.14 1.84
C MET A 868 -33.02 34.87 3.30
N ALA A 869 -33.26 35.92 4.09
CA ALA A 869 -33.72 35.74 5.47
C ALA A 869 -35.06 34.99 5.54
N ALA A 870 -35.95 35.26 4.58
CA ALA A 870 -37.22 34.58 4.46
C ALA A 870 -37.08 33.14 3.93
N SER A 871 -36.10 32.85 3.07
CA SER A 871 -35.86 31.51 2.53
C SER A 871 -35.40 30.53 3.61
N GLU A 872 -34.64 31.01 4.59
CA GLU A 872 -34.17 30.24 5.75
C GLU A 872 -35.19 30.14 6.90
N HIS A 873 -36.37 30.77 6.76
CA HIS A 873 -37.37 30.77 7.82
C HIS A 873 -38.04 29.39 7.95
N GLU A 874 -38.31 28.94 9.19
CA GLU A 874 -38.93 27.62 9.49
C GLU A 874 -40.25 27.38 8.74
N LEU A 875 -41.04 28.45 8.54
CA LEU A 875 -42.27 28.38 7.74
C LEU A 875 -42.00 28.01 6.27
N ASN A 876 -40.92 28.52 5.67
CA ASN A 876 -40.55 28.14 4.31
C ASN A 876 -40.16 26.66 4.26
N ALA A 877 -39.30 26.25 5.19
CA ALA A 877 -38.86 24.86 5.32
C ALA A 877 -40.04 23.89 5.50
N ALA A 878 -41.05 24.28 6.28
CA ALA A 878 -42.29 23.51 6.43
C ALA A 878 -43.15 23.49 5.15
N ASN A 879 -43.28 24.63 4.46
CA ASN A 879 -44.10 24.74 3.26
C ASN A 879 -43.56 23.97 2.05
N ILE A 880 -42.25 23.74 2.00
CA ILE A 880 -41.58 22.95 0.95
C ILE A 880 -41.26 21.52 1.39
N ASP A 881 -41.70 21.11 2.59
CA ASP A 881 -41.39 19.81 3.19
C ASP A 881 -39.89 19.47 3.17
N LEU A 882 -39.05 20.42 3.61
CA LEU A 882 -37.59 20.27 3.59
C LEU A 882 -37.12 19.05 4.39
N ILE A 883 -37.88 18.65 5.43
CA ILE A 883 -37.60 17.42 6.20
C ILE A 883 -37.87 16.18 5.34
N GLY A 884 -39.00 16.10 4.63
CA GLY A 884 -39.27 15.00 3.71
C GLY A 884 -38.22 14.91 2.59
N LEU A 885 -37.85 16.06 2.02
CA LEU A 885 -36.81 16.14 0.98
C LEU A 885 -35.42 15.69 1.48
N SER A 886 -35.12 15.83 2.78
CA SER A 886 -33.83 15.40 3.32
C SER A 886 -33.65 13.89 3.25
N SER A 887 -34.76 13.14 3.26
CA SER A 887 -34.76 11.69 3.10
C SER A 887 -34.97 11.25 1.65
N SER A 888 -35.82 11.94 0.88
CA SER A 888 -36.13 11.53 -0.49
C SER A 888 -35.19 12.07 -1.57
N GLY A 889 -34.38 13.08 -1.24
CA GLY A 889 -33.72 13.91 -2.23
C GLY A 889 -34.71 14.80 -3.02
N VAL A 890 -34.16 15.67 -3.86
CA VAL A 890 -34.87 16.59 -4.74
C VAL A 890 -34.68 16.15 -6.18
N GLU A 891 -35.77 15.79 -6.85
CA GLU A 891 -35.71 15.41 -8.27
C GLU A 891 -35.56 16.65 -9.18
N PHE A 892 -34.67 16.57 -10.18
CA PHE A 892 -34.40 17.68 -11.10
C PHE A 892 -34.09 17.20 -12.53
N THR A 893 -34.14 18.12 -13.50
CA THR A 893 -33.75 17.86 -14.89
C THR A 893 -32.47 18.63 -15.24
N LEU A 894 -31.58 18.00 -16.00
CA LEU A 894 -30.42 18.66 -16.61
C LEU A 894 -30.90 19.34 -17.90
N GLY A 895 -31.28 20.62 -17.80
CA GLY A 895 -31.85 21.41 -18.90
C GLY A 895 -30.92 21.70 -20.08
#